data_AF-A0A813WJV7-F1
#
_entry.id   AF-A0A813WJV7-F1
#
_cell.length_a   1.000
_cell.length_b   1.000
_cell.length_c   1.000
_cell.angle_alpha   90.00
_cell.angle_beta   90.00
_cell.angle_gamma   90.00
#
_symmetry.space_group_name_H-M   'P 1'
#
loop_
_entity.id
_entity.type
_entity.pdbx_description
1 polymer ?
#
loop_
_entity_poly.entity_id
_entity_poly.type
_entity_poly.pdbx_seq_one_letter_code
_entity_poly.pdbx_strand_id
1 'polypeptide(L)'
;MQSGDLGRTDISFNYRPCAERASILFFVLNDLGKIDPMYQFSLDAYIDLFNTSIKKSQKSTKLEERLNKLNDFHTYAVYKYTCRGLFESHKLLFSFQMCIKILEAAGKTNMDEYQFFLRGGIVLDRESQMDNPNPQWLADQSWDNITELAKLANFHGIIESFEQYPRDWFQWYQSAEPENTTMPGEWDSINELQKMLIVRSLRSDRVPYCVTKFVVNNLGSKFVEPPILDLTSVFEDSSPKTPIIFVLSPGVDPSSNLTALAEKMDFKKNYIPLSLGQGQAPIATQNIAEGIRLGRWIFLANCHLSLSWMPDLEKIVENLSVEKVHPMFRLWLSSSPSPHFPISILQNGLKITTEAPKGIKANMKRLYALIDDADFNDKSRVRPEKYKRLLFCLCFFHSLLLERKKFLQLGWNINYSYNDSDFETSNLIMGNLLRDNANDVTPWKAMKFIISKINYGGHVTDTRDMRVLNTYIEDLFKEEIIDPQVQYYKLTKLPHYYVPRDGSLNDYRNSVSTVLPNTDHPEAFGQHPNAEIASQIRETRMLFETLLSLQPQVVAVKGKKTTEEEVMEMSTRVLEQLPEKIDYASTVKIMSEDHTPLKIVLLQEIERYNILLDVIRNSLIALQKGIKGLVVMSSDLEEIFRCILDARVPTQWQKMYPSLKPLAAWTRDLVQRIEQLAKWSESAHPPMIFWMSGFSFPTGFLTGKSG
;
A
#
# COMPACT_ATOMS: atom_id res chain seq x y z
N MET A 1 -11.52 47.05 38.03
CA MET A 1 -10.94 46.57 36.74
C MET A 1 -9.91 45.45 36.90
N GLN A 2 -9.49 45.02 38.10
CA GLN A 2 -8.50 43.93 38.25
C GLN A 2 -9.07 42.50 38.41
N SER A 3 -10.37 42.32 38.69
CA SER A 3 -10.98 40.99 38.85
C SER A 3 -11.39 40.30 37.53
N GLY A 4 -11.47 41.06 36.42
CA GLY A 4 -11.85 40.53 35.10
C GLY A 4 -10.70 39.86 34.35
N ASP A 5 -9.46 40.31 34.55
CA ASP A 5 -8.27 39.76 33.89
C ASP A 5 -7.79 38.46 34.53
N LEU A 6 -7.90 38.32 35.86
CA LEU A 6 -7.59 37.09 36.61
C LEU A 6 -8.50 35.92 36.18
N GLY A 7 -9.81 36.15 36.06
CA GLY A 7 -10.74 35.11 35.59
C GLY A 7 -10.54 34.70 34.13
N ARG A 8 -10.06 35.61 33.26
CA ARG A 8 -9.72 35.30 31.87
C ARG A 8 -8.42 34.47 31.76
N THR A 9 -7.43 34.76 32.60
CA THR A 9 -6.19 33.99 32.67
C THR A 9 -6.42 32.58 33.23
N ASP A 10 -7.29 32.43 34.23
CA ASP A 10 -7.67 31.12 34.78
C ASP A 10 -8.42 30.24 33.75
N ILE A 11 -9.35 30.83 32.99
CA ILE A 11 -10.05 30.10 31.92
C ILE A 11 -9.08 29.72 30.79
N SER A 12 -8.19 30.62 30.38
CA SER A 12 -7.19 30.32 29.36
C SER A 12 -6.23 29.19 29.77
N PHE A 13 -5.84 29.15 31.06
CA PHE A 13 -4.99 28.09 31.60
C PHE A 13 -5.69 26.73 31.56
N ASN A 14 -6.97 26.71 31.92
CA ASN A 14 -7.79 25.49 31.96
C ASN A 14 -7.99 24.81 30.59
N TYR A 15 -7.99 25.56 29.48
CA TYR A 15 -8.15 25.01 28.12
C TYR A 15 -6.83 24.73 27.39
N ARG A 16 -5.69 25.00 28.04
CA ARG A 16 -4.35 24.75 27.48
C ARG A 16 -4.15 23.31 26.97
N PRO A 17 -4.63 22.25 27.65
CA PRO A 17 -4.50 20.88 27.13
C PRO A 17 -5.20 20.67 25.77
N CYS A 18 -6.29 21.38 25.50
CA CYS A 18 -6.97 21.32 24.20
C CYS A 18 -6.18 22.05 23.11
N ALA A 19 -5.56 23.18 23.45
CA ALA A 19 -4.68 23.91 22.52
C ALA A 19 -3.41 23.09 22.19
N GLU A 20 -2.82 22.44 23.19
CA GLU A 20 -1.68 21.53 23.00
C GLU A 20 -2.06 20.33 22.12
N ARG A 21 -3.22 19.69 22.38
CA ARG A 21 -3.74 18.61 21.53
C ARG A 21 -3.94 19.08 20.08
N ALA A 22 -4.56 20.23 19.87
CA ALA A 22 -4.78 20.78 18.53
C ALA A 22 -3.44 21.10 17.83
N SER A 23 -2.50 21.72 18.53
CA SER A 23 -1.18 22.01 17.97
C SER A 23 -0.46 20.75 17.50
N ILE A 24 -0.47 19.68 18.31
CA ILE A 24 0.12 18.38 17.93
C ILE A 24 -0.51 17.84 16.65
N LEU A 25 -1.84 17.83 16.58
CA LEU A 25 -2.57 17.30 15.42
C LEU A 25 -2.31 18.12 14.15
N PHE A 26 -2.18 19.44 14.27
CA PHE A 26 -1.82 20.30 13.14
C PHE A 26 -0.41 19.98 12.61
N PHE A 27 0.58 19.79 13.49
CA PHE A 27 1.93 19.45 13.04
C PHE A 27 1.98 18.07 12.39
N VAL A 28 1.26 17.07 12.94
CA VAL A 28 1.13 15.75 12.30
C VAL A 28 0.50 15.89 10.91
N LEU A 29 -0.52 16.75 10.75
CA LEU A 29 -1.15 17.01 9.46
C LEU A 29 -0.19 17.67 8.46
N ASN A 30 0.57 18.67 8.92
CA ASN A 30 1.54 19.39 8.11
C ASN A 30 2.70 18.50 7.64
N ASP A 31 3.12 17.54 8.48
CA ASP A 31 4.15 16.57 8.14
C ASP A 31 3.75 15.64 6.98
N LEU A 32 2.45 15.45 6.73
CA LEU A 32 1.98 14.60 5.61
C LEU A 32 2.41 15.13 4.24
N GLY A 33 2.63 16.44 4.09
CA GLY A 33 3.13 17.03 2.84
C GLY A 33 4.54 16.55 2.46
N LYS A 34 5.29 15.95 3.40
CA LYS A 34 6.58 15.29 3.13
C LYS A 34 6.42 13.90 2.54
N ILE A 35 5.26 13.26 2.72
CA ILE A 35 4.97 11.90 2.25
C ILE A 35 4.52 11.95 0.78
N ASP A 36 3.54 12.79 0.48
CA ASP A 36 3.00 12.97 -0.86
C ASP A 36 2.76 14.46 -1.12
N PRO A 37 3.16 15.01 -2.29
CA PRO A 37 2.96 16.41 -2.61
C PRO A 37 1.50 16.85 -2.60
N MET A 38 0.55 15.93 -2.77
CA MET A 38 -0.90 16.22 -2.72
C MET A 38 -1.44 16.37 -1.29
N TYR A 39 -0.67 16.00 -0.26
CA TYR A 39 -1.10 16.07 1.15
C TYR A 39 -0.81 17.42 1.80
N GLN A 40 -1.24 18.49 1.14
CA GLN A 40 -1.10 19.85 1.64
C GLN A 40 -2.36 20.29 2.37
N PHE A 41 -2.24 20.88 3.55
CA PHE A 41 -3.38 21.37 4.32
C PHE A 41 -3.10 22.79 4.81
N SER A 42 -4.06 23.71 4.63
CA SER A 42 -3.92 25.07 5.17
C SER A 42 -4.20 25.12 6.67
N LEU A 43 -3.56 26.08 7.34
CA LEU A 43 -3.86 26.41 8.74
C LEU A 43 -5.30 26.92 8.88
N ASP A 44 -5.79 27.70 7.93
CA ASP A 44 -7.16 28.23 7.96
C ASP A 44 -8.21 27.11 7.94
N ALA A 45 -8.05 26.12 7.06
CA ALA A 45 -8.95 24.95 7.02
C ALA A 45 -8.89 24.16 8.34
N TYR A 46 -7.71 24.05 8.95
CA TYR A 46 -7.55 23.40 10.25
C TYR A 46 -8.25 24.18 11.39
N ILE A 47 -8.13 25.51 11.39
CA ILE A 47 -8.82 26.38 12.35
C ILE A 47 -10.34 26.27 12.21
N ASP A 48 -10.86 26.23 10.98
CA ASP A 48 -12.29 26.04 10.73
C ASP A 48 -12.79 24.67 11.21
N LEU A 49 -11.99 23.62 11.02
CA LEU A 49 -12.28 22.29 11.55
C LEU A 49 -12.27 22.28 13.09
N PHE A 50 -11.33 22.98 13.71
CA PHE A 50 -11.26 23.13 15.17
C PHE A 50 -12.48 23.90 15.71
N ASN A 51 -12.85 25.01 15.10
CA ASN A 51 -14.04 25.79 15.45
C ASN A 51 -15.33 24.96 15.31
N THR A 52 -15.43 24.16 14.25
CA THR A 52 -16.53 23.22 14.05
C THR A 52 -16.56 22.15 15.14
N SER A 53 -15.39 21.66 15.56
CA SER A 53 -15.25 20.70 16.64
C SER A 53 -15.71 21.27 17.98
N ILE A 54 -15.41 22.53 18.27
CA ILE A 54 -15.90 23.22 19.48
C ILE A 54 -17.43 23.29 19.50
N LYS A 55 -18.04 23.62 18.35
CA LYS A 55 -19.50 23.75 18.20
C LYS A 55 -20.24 22.41 18.29
N LYS A 56 -19.73 21.37 17.63
CA LYS A 56 -20.39 20.06 17.49
C LYS A 56 -20.08 19.07 18.61
N SER A 57 -18.97 19.24 19.33
CA SER A 57 -18.60 18.35 20.45
C SER A 57 -19.63 18.38 21.58
N GLN A 58 -19.84 17.23 22.22
CA GLN A 58 -20.78 17.10 23.33
C GLN A 58 -20.40 18.03 24.51
N LYS A 59 -21.35 18.86 24.93
CA LYS A 59 -21.15 19.77 26.07
C LYS A 59 -21.20 19.00 27.40
N SER A 60 -20.42 19.42 28.39
CA SER A 60 -20.49 18.93 29.77
C SER A 60 -20.41 20.10 30.74
N THR A 61 -21.03 19.97 31.91
CA THR A 61 -20.98 20.95 32.99
C THR A 61 -19.68 20.87 33.79
N LYS A 62 -19.05 19.68 33.81
CA LYS A 62 -17.72 19.47 34.41
C LYS A 62 -16.63 19.78 33.39
N LEU A 63 -15.67 20.62 33.80
CA LEU A 63 -14.59 21.09 32.94
C LEU A 63 -13.75 19.93 32.37
N GLU A 64 -13.24 19.03 33.21
CA GLU A 64 -12.40 17.90 32.75
C GLU A 64 -13.12 17.00 31.73
N GLU A 65 -14.37 16.64 32.01
CA GLU A 65 -15.19 15.86 31.06
C GLU A 65 -15.43 16.63 29.75
N ARG A 66 -15.58 17.95 29.81
CA ARG A 66 -15.71 18.79 28.61
C ARG A 66 -14.42 18.81 27.80
N LEU A 67 -13.26 18.93 28.45
CA LEU A 67 -11.95 18.93 27.78
C LEU A 67 -11.68 17.58 27.09
N ASN A 68 -11.96 16.47 27.76
CA ASN A 68 -11.82 15.13 27.17
C ASN A 68 -12.75 14.95 25.96
N LYS A 69 -14.04 15.28 26.10
CA LYS A 69 -15.01 15.20 24.99
C LYS A 69 -14.63 16.09 23.81
N LEU A 70 -14.04 17.26 24.07
CA LEU A 70 -13.58 18.17 23.01
C LEU A 70 -12.37 17.58 22.28
N ASN A 71 -11.38 17.07 23.03
CA ASN A 71 -10.20 16.42 22.47
C ASN A 71 -10.60 15.18 21.66
N ASP A 72 -11.41 14.28 22.21
CA ASP A 72 -11.84 13.05 21.54
C ASP A 72 -12.61 13.32 20.25
N PHE A 73 -13.49 14.33 20.26
CA PHE A 73 -14.23 14.75 19.07
C PHE A 73 -13.28 15.35 18.03
N HIS A 74 -12.42 16.27 18.45
CA HIS A 74 -11.51 16.96 17.53
C HIS A 74 -10.48 16.00 16.92
N THR A 75 -9.89 15.10 17.70
CA THR A 75 -8.97 14.06 17.21
C THR A 75 -9.63 13.19 16.16
N TYR A 76 -10.89 12.77 16.37
CA TYR A 76 -11.62 11.99 15.36
C TYR A 76 -12.05 12.83 14.14
N ALA A 77 -12.38 14.11 14.33
CA ALA A 77 -12.70 15.03 13.24
C ALA A 77 -11.50 15.25 12.31
N VAL A 78 -10.30 15.43 12.88
CA VAL A 78 -9.04 15.49 12.13
C VAL A 78 -8.80 14.18 11.39
N TYR A 79 -8.92 13.04 12.07
CA TYR A 79 -8.79 11.73 11.43
C TYR A 79 -9.71 11.57 10.21
N LYS A 80 -11.02 11.83 10.39
CA LYS A 80 -12.02 11.71 9.34
C LYS A 80 -11.75 12.67 8.17
N TYR A 81 -11.38 13.92 8.48
CA TYR A 81 -11.10 14.94 7.47
C TYR A 81 -9.89 14.55 6.62
N THR A 82 -8.81 14.12 7.26
CA THR A 82 -7.57 13.77 6.57
C THR A 82 -7.70 12.47 5.79
N CYS A 83 -8.33 11.43 6.35
CA CYS A 83 -8.52 10.14 5.68
C CYS A 83 -9.38 10.20 4.40
N ARG A 84 -10.14 11.29 4.18
CA ARG A 84 -10.82 11.53 2.91
C ARG A 84 -9.82 11.77 1.76
N GLY A 85 -8.70 12.43 2.05
CA GLY A 85 -7.69 12.81 1.05
C GLY A 85 -6.41 11.96 1.06
N LEU A 86 -6.32 10.94 1.93
CA LEU A 86 -5.17 10.03 2.01
C LEU A 86 -5.41 8.75 1.22
N PHE A 87 -4.36 8.28 0.53
CA PHE A 87 -4.34 6.95 -0.05
C PHE A 87 -4.41 5.89 1.04
N GLU A 88 -4.97 4.72 0.72
CA GLU A 88 -5.16 3.63 1.68
C GLU A 88 -3.83 3.16 2.31
N SER A 89 -2.72 3.26 1.59
CA SER A 89 -1.37 2.92 2.08
C SER A 89 -0.93 3.78 3.27
N HIS A 90 -1.42 5.00 3.41
CA HIS A 90 -0.95 5.97 4.40
C HIS A 90 -1.91 6.15 5.58
N LYS A 91 -3.13 5.59 5.54
CA LYS A 91 -4.12 5.79 6.60
C LYS A 91 -3.68 5.19 7.94
N LEU A 92 -3.16 3.96 7.96
CA LEU A 92 -2.66 3.34 9.19
C LEU A 92 -1.42 4.07 9.73
N LEU A 93 -0.51 4.48 8.85
CA LEU A 93 0.66 5.30 9.20
C LEU A 93 0.23 6.58 9.91
N PHE A 94 -0.75 7.29 9.34
CA PHE A 94 -1.27 8.52 9.93
C PHE A 94 -1.91 8.29 11.30
N SER A 95 -2.74 7.25 11.45
CA SER A 95 -3.32 6.88 12.76
C SER A 95 -2.26 6.56 13.80
N PHE A 96 -1.21 5.82 13.41
CA PHE A 96 -0.10 5.48 14.29
C PHE A 96 0.72 6.71 14.68
N GLN A 97 1.03 7.59 13.73
CA GLN A 97 1.75 8.83 13.99
C GLN A 97 0.96 9.76 14.92
N MET A 98 -0.36 9.91 14.71
CA MET A 98 -1.23 10.64 15.64
C MET A 98 -1.17 10.03 17.04
N CYS A 99 -1.29 8.70 17.15
CA CYS A 99 -1.25 7.99 18.42
C CYS A 99 0.07 8.23 19.17
N ILE A 100 1.21 8.01 18.51
CA ILE A 100 2.53 8.20 19.12
C ILE A 100 2.75 9.65 19.54
N LYS A 101 2.43 10.64 18.70
CA LYS A 101 2.60 12.05 19.07
C LYS A 101 1.70 12.48 20.23
N ILE A 102 0.50 11.91 20.33
CA ILE A 102 -0.40 12.12 21.45
C ILE A 102 0.18 11.54 22.75
N LEU A 103 0.78 10.35 22.69
CA LEU A 103 1.38 9.66 23.83
C LEU A 103 2.73 10.26 24.25
N GLU A 104 3.55 10.68 23.29
CA GLU A 104 4.82 11.40 23.49
C GLU A 104 4.57 12.67 24.29
N ALA A 105 3.60 13.49 23.87
CA ALA A 105 3.22 14.71 24.59
C ALA A 105 2.66 14.44 25.99
N ALA A 106 2.09 13.25 26.23
CA ALA A 106 1.62 12.82 27.54
C ALA A 106 2.73 12.18 28.41
N GLY A 107 3.96 12.05 27.91
CA GLY A 107 5.07 11.39 28.60
C GLY A 107 4.89 9.87 28.79
N LYS A 108 4.05 9.24 27.96
CA LYS A 108 3.70 7.80 28.07
C LYS A 108 4.50 6.89 27.13
N THR A 109 5.39 7.45 26.33
CA THR A 109 6.21 6.71 25.36
C THR A 109 7.68 6.85 25.71
N ASN A 110 8.39 5.72 25.80
CA ASN A 110 9.84 5.73 25.87
C ASN A 110 10.42 6.04 24.48
N MET A 111 11.12 7.16 24.35
CA MET A 111 11.63 7.62 23.07
C MET A 111 12.81 6.78 22.56
N ASP A 112 13.61 6.18 23.43
CA ASP A 112 14.70 5.29 23.02
C ASP A 112 14.13 3.98 22.44
N GLU A 113 13.11 3.41 23.09
CA GLU A 113 12.35 2.27 22.57
C GLU A 113 11.69 2.61 21.23
N TYR A 114 11.09 3.79 21.10
CA TYR A 114 10.48 4.23 19.85
C TYR A 114 11.52 4.46 18.72
N GLN A 115 12.67 5.06 19.02
CA GLN A 115 13.74 5.22 18.04
C GLN A 115 14.30 3.87 17.60
N PHE A 116 14.45 2.93 18.54
CA PHE A 116 14.75 1.55 18.19
C PHE A 116 13.67 1.01 17.27
N PHE A 117 12.37 1.10 17.61
CA PHE A 117 11.24 0.67 16.77
C PHE A 117 11.22 1.26 15.36
N LEU A 118 11.80 2.42 15.12
CA LEU A 118 11.87 3.00 13.77
C LEU A 118 13.10 2.53 12.98
N ARG A 119 14.26 2.41 13.64
CA ARG A 119 15.57 2.17 12.97
C ARG A 119 15.99 0.72 12.93
N GLY A 120 15.72 -0.02 14.01
CA GLY A 120 16.14 -1.42 14.16
C GLY A 120 17.57 -1.52 14.68
N GLY A 121 18.05 -2.75 14.81
CA GLY A 121 19.44 -3.00 15.15
C GLY A 121 20.31 -2.84 13.92
N ILE A 122 21.28 -1.92 13.99
CA ILE A 122 22.31 -1.73 12.98
C ILE A 122 23.65 -2.08 13.63
N VAL A 123 24.18 -3.25 13.31
CA VAL A 123 25.49 -3.70 13.77
C VAL A 123 26.48 -3.50 12.62
N LEU A 124 27.40 -2.54 12.77
CA LEU A 124 28.43 -2.26 11.75
C LEU A 124 29.64 -3.19 11.87
N ASP A 125 29.96 -3.60 13.09
CA ASP A 125 31.05 -4.50 13.41
C ASP A 125 30.52 -5.63 14.30
N ARG A 126 30.63 -6.86 13.80
CA ARG A 126 30.14 -8.07 14.47
C ARG A 126 31.21 -8.71 15.38
N GLU A 127 32.45 -8.23 15.38
CA GLU A 127 33.53 -8.82 16.19
C GLU A 127 33.27 -8.79 17.70
N SER A 128 32.52 -7.79 18.16
CA SER A 128 32.14 -7.61 19.57
C SER A 128 30.73 -8.10 19.90
N GLN A 129 29.99 -8.61 18.91
CA GLN A 129 28.64 -9.13 19.08
C GLN A 129 28.70 -10.55 19.65
N MET A 130 27.79 -10.89 20.55
CA MET A 130 27.65 -12.28 21.00
C MET A 130 27.24 -13.19 19.85
N ASP A 131 27.78 -14.41 19.81
CA ASP A 131 27.43 -15.40 18.80
C ASP A 131 25.94 -15.75 18.86
N ASN A 132 25.35 -16.00 17.69
CA ASN A 132 23.96 -16.42 17.59
C ASN A 132 23.82 -17.84 18.19
N PRO A 133 23.05 -18.03 19.27
CA PRO A 133 22.89 -19.35 19.90
C PRO A 133 22.07 -20.32 19.05
N ASN A 134 21.33 -19.82 18.05
CA ASN A 134 20.37 -20.58 17.26
C ASN A 134 20.52 -20.34 15.72
N PRO A 135 21.71 -20.58 15.12
CA PRO A 135 21.99 -20.22 13.73
C PRO A 135 21.18 -21.04 12.70
N GLN A 136 20.54 -22.14 13.11
CA GLN A 136 19.75 -22.99 12.23
C GLN A 136 18.46 -22.33 11.73
N TRP A 137 17.87 -21.43 12.52
CA TRP A 137 16.58 -20.82 12.21
C TRP A 137 16.57 -19.30 12.41
N LEU A 138 17.40 -18.76 13.30
CA LEU A 138 17.47 -17.34 13.55
C LEU A 138 18.46 -16.69 12.58
N ALA A 139 17.95 -15.86 11.67
CA ALA A 139 18.78 -15.17 10.69
C ALA A 139 19.67 -14.11 11.37
N ASP A 140 20.88 -13.89 10.85
CA ASP A 140 21.83 -12.89 11.37
C ASP A 140 21.19 -11.51 11.55
N GLN A 141 20.40 -11.04 10.59
CA GLN A 141 19.74 -9.74 10.69
C GLN A 141 18.75 -9.65 11.86
N SER A 142 18.08 -10.76 12.18
CA SER A 142 17.20 -10.83 13.35
C SER A 142 18.02 -10.87 14.63
N TRP A 143 19.17 -11.54 14.62
CA TRP A 143 20.11 -11.52 15.74
C TRP A 143 20.70 -10.14 16.00
N ASP A 144 21.11 -9.42 14.95
CA ASP A 144 21.55 -8.02 15.00
C ASP A 144 20.50 -7.14 15.70
N ASN A 145 19.21 -7.35 15.39
CA ASN A 145 18.13 -6.67 16.07
C ASN A 145 18.03 -7.04 17.55
N ILE A 146 18.16 -8.32 17.91
CA ILE A 146 18.07 -8.77 19.31
C ILE A 146 19.26 -8.25 20.14
N THR A 147 20.47 -8.28 19.61
CA THR A 147 21.66 -7.80 20.33
C THR A 147 21.64 -6.29 20.54
N GLU A 148 21.14 -5.52 19.57
CA GLU A 148 20.93 -4.08 19.77
C GLU A 148 19.75 -3.79 20.70
N LEU A 149 18.68 -4.60 20.64
CA LEU A 149 17.54 -4.50 21.56
C LEU A 149 17.99 -4.70 23.02
N ALA A 150 18.90 -5.64 23.27
CA ALA A 150 19.44 -5.95 24.60
C ALA A 150 20.14 -4.75 25.28
N LYS A 151 20.59 -3.75 24.50
CA LYS A 151 21.23 -2.54 25.04
C LYS A 151 20.22 -1.56 25.67
N LEU A 152 18.92 -1.73 25.40
CA LEU A 152 17.89 -0.91 26.00
C LEU A 152 17.65 -1.32 27.46
N ALA A 153 17.37 -0.33 28.32
CA ALA A 153 17.24 -0.53 29.76
C ALA A 153 16.25 -1.65 30.16
N ASN A 154 15.14 -1.76 29.44
CA ASN A 154 14.07 -2.73 29.73
C ASN A 154 14.25 -4.11 29.06
N PHE A 155 15.36 -4.32 28.35
CA PHE A 155 15.61 -5.55 27.58
C PHE A 155 16.88 -6.30 28.00
N HIS A 156 17.47 -5.93 29.13
CA HIS A 156 18.54 -6.71 29.76
C HIS A 156 18.04 -8.15 30.02
N GLY A 157 18.86 -9.15 29.70
CA GLY A 157 18.48 -10.56 29.84
C GLY A 157 17.86 -11.20 28.59
N ILE A 158 17.59 -10.43 27.52
CA ILE A 158 16.92 -10.99 26.33
C ILE A 158 17.83 -11.97 25.60
N ILE A 159 19.14 -11.73 25.53
CA ILE A 159 20.10 -12.62 24.88
C ILE A 159 20.14 -13.96 25.62
N GLU A 160 20.26 -13.91 26.95
CA GLU A 160 20.28 -15.08 27.83
C GLU A 160 18.98 -15.89 27.72
N SER A 161 17.84 -15.24 27.49
CA SER A 161 16.56 -15.91 27.25
C SER A 161 16.57 -16.79 25.99
N PHE A 162 17.25 -16.37 24.92
CA PHE A 162 17.39 -17.19 23.70
C PHE A 162 18.32 -18.40 23.89
N GLU A 163 19.26 -18.32 24.83
CA GLU A 163 20.11 -19.44 25.21
C GLU A 163 19.38 -20.43 26.14
N GLN A 164 18.59 -19.91 27.08
CA GLN A 164 17.88 -20.72 28.08
C GLN A 164 16.62 -21.40 27.50
N TYR A 165 15.86 -20.70 26.65
CA TYR A 165 14.56 -21.16 26.13
C TYR A 165 14.51 -21.25 24.59
N PRO A 166 15.47 -21.87 23.90
CA PRO A 166 15.56 -21.85 22.44
C PRO A 166 14.35 -22.52 21.76
N ARG A 167 13.77 -23.56 22.38
CA ARG A 167 12.60 -24.27 21.85
C ARG A 167 11.34 -23.41 21.88
N ASP A 168 11.13 -22.67 22.97
CA ASP A 168 9.92 -21.85 23.15
C ASP A 168 9.97 -20.63 22.24
N TRP A 169 11.15 -20.01 22.08
CA TRP A 169 11.38 -18.95 21.08
C TRP A 169 11.17 -19.45 19.65
N PHE A 170 11.60 -20.67 19.33
CA PHE A 170 11.35 -21.26 18.02
C PHE A 170 9.86 -21.54 17.77
N GLN A 171 9.13 -22.06 18.77
CA GLN A 171 7.69 -22.25 18.68
C GLN A 171 6.94 -20.92 18.50
N TRP A 172 7.34 -19.90 19.27
CA TRP A 172 6.80 -18.55 19.13
C TRP A 172 7.06 -17.99 17.73
N TYR A 173 8.30 -18.12 17.23
CA TYR A 173 8.68 -17.67 15.88
C TYR A 173 7.89 -18.37 14.77
N GLN A 174 7.60 -19.67 14.92
CA GLN A 174 6.81 -20.46 13.96
C GLN A 174 5.30 -20.21 14.03
N SER A 175 4.79 -19.60 15.10
CA SER A 175 3.37 -19.28 15.24
C SER A 175 2.89 -18.42 14.06
N ALA A 176 1.67 -18.67 13.56
CA ALA A 176 1.10 -17.82 12.52
C ALA A 176 0.82 -16.39 13.03
N GLU A 177 0.44 -16.27 14.30
CA GLU A 177 0.03 -15.01 14.96
C GLU A 177 0.79 -14.80 16.28
N PRO A 178 2.13 -14.63 16.23
CA PRO A 178 3.00 -14.53 17.40
C PRO A 178 2.66 -13.33 18.32
N GLU A 179 2.04 -12.28 17.77
CA GLU A 179 1.61 -11.12 18.54
C GLU A 179 0.43 -11.41 19.50
N ASN A 180 -0.30 -12.51 19.26
CA ASN A 180 -1.40 -12.97 20.10
C ASN A 180 -1.02 -14.14 21.02
N THR A 181 0.13 -14.77 20.79
CA THR A 181 0.63 -15.83 21.67
C THR A 181 1.34 -15.25 22.90
N THR A 182 1.40 -16.06 23.96
CA THR A 182 2.19 -15.79 25.17
C THR A 182 3.67 -15.74 24.82
N MET A 183 4.41 -14.80 25.40
CA MET A 183 5.84 -14.69 25.16
C MET A 183 6.61 -15.75 25.96
N PRO A 184 7.77 -16.24 25.45
CA PRO A 184 8.60 -17.18 26.20
C PRO A 184 9.17 -16.59 27.50
N GLY A 185 9.19 -17.39 28.56
CA GLY A 185 9.83 -17.04 29.84
C GLY A 185 9.19 -15.83 30.53
N GLU A 186 10.02 -14.90 31.01
CA GLU A 186 9.58 -13.71 31.77
C GLU A 186 9.07 -12.57 30.87
N TRP A 187 9.19 -12.71 29.55
CA TRP A 187 8.87 -11.67 28.57
C TRP A 187 7.37 -11.46 28.35
N ASP A 188 6.50 -12.19 29.05
CA ASP A 188 5.05 -11.99 28.97
C ASP A 188 4.58 -10.76 29.77
N SER A 189 5.40 -10.25 30.70
CA SER A 189 5.08 -9.11 31.56
C SER A 189 5.44 -7.73 30.96
N ILE A 190 5.83 -7.67 29.69
CA ILE A 190 6.23 -6.44 29.01
C ILE A 190 5.04 -5.63 28.48
N ASN A 191 5.24 -4.33 28.27
CA ASN A 191 4.19 -3.47 27.71
C ASN A 191 3.98 -3.70 26.21
N GLU A 192 2.91 -3.12 25.65
CA GLU A 192 2.55 -3.32 24.23
C GLU A 192 3.63 -2.84 23.25
N LEU A 193 4.26 -1.69 23.51
CA LEU A 193 5.35 -1.16 22.67
C LEU A 193 6.59 -2.07 22.73
N GLN A 194 6.90 -2.60 23.90
CA GLN A 194 8.02 -3.53 24.10
C GLN A 194 7.76 -4.86 23.37
N LYS A 195 6.53 -5.38 23.42
CA LYS A 195 6.13 -6.54 22.60
C LYS A 195 6.30 -6.26 21.10
N MET A 196 5.92 -5.06 20.65
CA MET A 196 6.14 -4.63 19.26
C MET A 196 7.62 -4.63 18.87
N LEU A 197 8.55 -4.30 19.78
CA LEU A 197 9.99 -4.35 19.49
C LEU A 197 10.46 -5.77 19.20
N ILE A 198 10.04 -6.75 20.00
CA ILE A 198 10.41 -8.15 19.79
C ILE A 198 9.80 -8.69 18.49
N VAL A 199 8.52 -8.40 18.25
CA VAL A 199 7.86 -8.76 16.98
C VAL A 199 8.60 -8.14 15.81
N ARG A 200 9.00 -6.88 15.90
CA ARG A 200 9.76 -6.23 14.84
C ARG A 200 11.13 -6.88 14.59
N SER A 201 11.83 -7.30 15.64
CA SER A 201 13.15 -7.91 15.54
C SER A 201 13.13 -9.29 14.87
N LEU A 202 12.05 -10.06 15.06
CA LEU A 202 11.96 -11.47 14.64
C LEU A 202 10.93 -11.73 13.52
N ARG A 203 9.77 -11.07 13.58
CA ARG A 203 8.59 -11.30 12.74
C ARG A 203 8.05 -9.98 12.21
N SER A 204 8.87 -9.32 11.38
CA SER A 204 8.55 -8.00 10.80
C SER A 204 7.28 -8.00 9.93
N ASP A 205 6.85 -9.17 9.44
CA ASP A 205 5.56 -9.39 8.78
C ASP A 205 4.35 -9.19 9.70
N ARG A 206 4.51 -9.23 11.02
CA ARG A 206 3.40 -9.07 11.99
C ARG A 206 3.31 -7.68 12.60
N VAL A 207 4.25 -6.80 12.27
CA VAL A 207 4.28 -5.41 12.76
C VAL A 207 3.01 -4.63 12.41
N PRO A 208 2.43 -4.69 11.20
CA PRO A 208 1.25 -3.90 10.85
C PRO A 208 0.03 -4.24 11.72
N TYR A 209 -0.13 -5.51 12.09
CA TYR A 209 -1.18 -5.95 13.02
C TYR A 209 -0.93 -5.43 14.43
N CYS A 210 0.33 -5.44 14.90
CA CYS A 210 0.66 -4.88 16.20
C CYS A 210 0.42 -3.37 16.25
N VAL A 211 0.80 -2.64 15.19
CA VAL A 211 0.52 -1.19 15.04
C VAL A 211 -0.98 -0.92 15.05
N THR A 212 -1.76 -1.74 14.34
CA THR A 212 -3.24 -1.64 14.34
C THR A 212 -3.78 -1.83 15.75
N LYS A 213 -3.38 -2.90 16.46
CA LYS A 213 -3.80 -3.19 17.83
C LYS A 213 -3.42 -2.07 18.81
N PHE A 214 -2.20 -1.53 18.67
CA PHE A 214 -1.70 -0.42 19.46
C PHE A 214 -2.55 0.85 19.28
N VAL A 215 -2.93 1.18 18.04
CA VAL A 215 -3.85 2.30 17.76
C VAL A 215 -5.23 2.03 18.34
N VAL A 216 -5.76 0.82 18.21
CA VAL A 216 -7.08 0.46 18.76
C VAL A 216 -7.11 0.59 20.28
N ASN A 217 -6.08 0.13 20.98
CA ASN A 217 -6.01 0.19 22.44
C ASN A 217 -5.87 1.61 22.98
N ASN A 218 -5.19 2.50 22.26
CA ASN A 218 -4.89 3.86 22.72
C ASN A 218 -5.88 4.92 22.22
N LEU A 219 -6.39 4.80 20.98
CA LEU A 219 -7.31 5.77 20.37
C LEU A 219 -8.72 5.20 20.10
N GLY A 220 -8.84 3.87 19.93
CA GLY A 220 -10.10 3.17 19.65
C GLY A 220 -10.22 2.66 18.21
N SER A 221 -11.12 1.68 18.00
CA SER A 221 -11.31 0.99 16.70
C SER A 221 -11.68 1.89 15.53
N LYS A 222 -12.36 3.01 15.81
CA LYS A 222 -12.75 4.00 14.79
C LYS A 222 -11.57 4.67 14.06
N PHE A 223 -10.34 4.55 14.58
CA PHE A 223 -9.13 5.12 13.96
C PHE A 223 -8.40 4.16 13.02
N VAL A 224 -8.86 2.91 12.93
CA VAL A 224 -8.34 1.92 11.96
C VAL A 224 -9.40 1.50 10.94
N GLU A 225 -10.64 1.98 11.11
CA GLU A 225 -11.75 1.79 10.18
C GLU A 225 -12.00 3.09 9.41
N PRO A 226 -11.50 3.22 8.17
CA PRO A 226 -11.67 4.45 7.41
C PRO A 226 -13.17 4.69 7.11
N PRO A 227 -13.62 5.96 7.17
CA PRO A 227 -15.00 6.31 6.87
C PRO A 227 -15.32 6.02 5.39
N ILE A 228 -16.53 5.52 5.14
CA ILE A 228 -17.03 5.35 3.75
C ILE A 228 -17.10 6.73 3.11
N LEU A 229 -16.57 6.85 1.88
CA LEU A 229 -16.65 8.07 1.11
C LEU A 229 -18.12 8.34 0.72
N ASP A 230 -18.65 9.45 1.20
CA ASP A 230 -19.95 9.97 0.77
C ASP A 230 -19.77 11.35 0.13
N LEU A 231 -19.92 11.40 -1.18
CA LEU A 231 -19.82 12.64 -1.96
C LEU A 231 -20.89 13.67 -1.60
N THR A 232 -22.04 13.21 -1.07
CA THR A 232 -23.09 14.12 -0.57
C THR A 232 -22.57 14.91 0.63
N SER A 233 -22.02 14.22 1.64
CA SER A 233 -21.41 14.88 2.81
C SER A 233 -20.26 15.82 2.45
N VAL A 234 -19.45 15.45 1.45
CA VAL A 234 -18.35 16.27 0.94
C VAL A 234 -18.88 17.55 0.31
N PHE A 235 -19.94 17.44 -0.50
CA PHE A 235 -20.58 18.61 -1.11
C PHE A 235 -21.19 19.53 -0.05
N GLU A 236 -21.84 18.98 0.99
CA GLU A 236 -22.38 19.74 2.12
C GLU A 236 -21.29 20.46 2.94
N ASP A 237 -20.13 19.82 3.11
CA ASP A 237 -18.95 20.39 3.78
C ASP A 237 -18.23 21.43 2.88
N SER A 238 -18.58 21.54 1.59
CA SER A 238 -17.90 22.40 0.61
C SER A 238 -18.51 23.80 0.47
N SER A 239 -17.68 24.76 0.08
CA SER A 239 -18.05 26.14 -0.24
C SER A 239 -17.87 26.44 -1.74
N PRO A 240 -18.60 27.42 -2.31
CA PRO A 240 -18.36 27.91 -3.67
C PRO A 240 -16.92 28.38 -3.91
N LYS A 241 -16.22 28.75 -2.83
CA LYS A 241 -14.85 29.28 -2.86
C LYS A 241 -13.78 28.22 -2.70
N THR A 242 -14.15 27.02 -2.24
CA THR A 242 -13.22 25.92 -1.98
C THR A 242 -13.32 24.89 -3.10
N PRO A 243 -12.28 24.70 -3.93
CA PRO A 243 -12.30 23.66 -4.95
C PRO A 243 -12.31 22.27 -4.30
N ILE A 244 -12.93 21.31 -4.98
CA ILE A 244 -12.96 19.91 -4.56
C ILE A 244 -12.08 19.11 -5.52
N ILE A 245 -11.14 18.34 -4.98
CA ILE A 245 -10.06 17.72 -5.76
C ILE A 245 -10.10 16.21 -5.57
N PHE A 246 -10.36 15.49 -6.64
CA PHE A 246 -10.16 14.05 -6.72
C PHE A 246 -8.70 13.74 -7.01
N VAL A 247 -8.02 13.18 -6.02
CA VAL A 247 -6.69 12.60 -6.16
C VAL A 247 -6.86 11.18 -6.67
N LEU A 248 -6.48 10.96 -7.92
CA LEU A 248 -6.76 9.73 -8.65
C LEU A 248 -5.68 8.69 -8.38
N SER A 249 -6.13 7.45 -8.17
CA SER A 249 -5.28 6.28 -8.33
C SER A 249 -5.36 5.74 -9.76
N PRO A 250 -4.33 5.03 -10.23
CA PRO A 250 -4.31 4.50 -11.60
C PRO A 250 -5.58 3.69 -11.92
N GLY A 251 -6.24 4.03 -13.03
CA GLY A 251 -7.41 3.29 -13.53
C GLY A 251 -8.76 3.66 -12.88
N VAL A 252 -8.82 4.70 -12.05
CA VAL A 252 -10.07 5.18 -11.44
C VAL A 252 -10.52 6.50 -12.05
N ASP A 253 -11.79 6.57 -12.49
CA ASP A 253 -12.42 7.78 -13.02
C ASP A 253 -13.64 8.19 -12.15
N PRO A 254 -13.64 9.38 -11.53
CA PRO A 254 -14.75 9.85 -10.69
C PRO A 254 -15.94 10.42 -11.49
N SER A 255 -15.85 10.50 -12.82
CA SER A 255 -16.84 11.18 -13.67
C SER A 255 -18.25 10.62 -13.52
N SER A 256 -18.40 9.29 -13.42
CA SER A 256 -19.69 8.62 -13.21
C SER A 256 -20.30 9.01 -11.86
N ASN A 257 -19.51 8.93 -10.80
CA ASN A 257 -19.94 9.27 -9.44
C ASN A 257 -20.39 10.72 -9.32
N LEU A 258 -19.67 11.66 -9.96
CA LEU A 258 -20.04 13.07 -9.96
C LEU A 258 -21.29 13.35 -10.79
N THR A 259 -21.47 12.64 -11.91
CA THR A 259 -22.69 12.74 -12.73
C THR A 259 -23.91 12.25 -11.96
N ALA A 260 -23.79 11.12 -11.25
CA ALA A 260 -24.84 10.60 -10.38
C ALA A 260 -25.17 11.56 -9.23
N LEU A 261 -24.17 12.22 -8.64
CA LEU A 261 -24.39 13.26 -7.63
C LEU A 261 -25.16 14.46 -8.21
N ALA A 262 -24.78 14.92 -9.40
CA ALA A 262 -25.45 16.02 -10.08
C ALA A 262 -26.91 15.67 -10.44
N GLU A 263 -27.20 14.42 -10.80
CA GLU A 263 -28.57 13.93 -11.01
C GLU A 263 -29.37 13.91 -9.71
N LYS A 264 -28.80 13.36 -8.63
CA LYS A 264 -29.43 13.31 -7.31
C LYS A 264 -29.78 14.69 -6.77
N MET A 265 -28.99 15.70 -7.10
CA MET A 265 -29.18 17.11 -6.70
C MET A 265 -30.00 17.93 -7.72
N ASP A 266 -30.58 17.30 -8.74
CA ASP A 266 -31.30 17.96 -9.86
C ASP A 266 -30.48 19.09 -10.54
N PHE A 267 -29.15 18.90 -10.59
CA PHE A 267 -28.18 19.88 -11.09
C PHE A 267 -27.53 19.48 -12.42
N LYS A 268 -27.93 18.34 -13.01
CA LYS A 268 -27.35 17.81 -14.26
C LYS A 268 -27.31 18.83 -15.41
N LYS A 269 -28.32 19.70 -15.54
CA LYS A 269 -28.38 20.73 -16.59
C LYS A 269 -27.33 21.84 -16.43
N ASN A 270 -26.87 22.07 -15.19
CA ASN A 270 -25.90 23.09 -14.83
C ASN A 270 -24.52 22.48 -14.54
N TYR A 271 -24.33 21.20 -14.86
CA TYR A 271 -23.07 20.48 -14.73
C TYR A 271 -22.33 20.46 -16.07
N ILE A 272 -21.09 20.94 -16.07
CA ILE A 272 -20.22 21.01 -17.25
C ILE A 272 -18.97 20.15 -16.99
N PRO A 273 -18.92 18.91 -17.50
CA PRO A 273 -17.70 18.12 -17.50
C PRO A 273 -16.76 18.55 -18.64
N LEU A 274 -15.47 18.70 -18.34
CA LEU A 274 -14.42 19.03 -19.31
C LEU A 274 -13.16 18.22 -18.99
N SER A 275 -12.63 17.49 -19.96
CA SER A 275 -11.34 16.80 -19.82
C SER A 275 -10.21 17.69 -20.31
N LEU A 276 -9.22 17.94 -19.45
CA LEU A 276 -8.07 18.77 -19.79
C LEU A 276 -7.07 17.98 -20.63
N GLY A 277 -6.78 18.53 -21.81
CA GLY A 277 -5.81 18.02 -22.76
C GLY A 277 -5.29 19.17 -23.62
N GLN A 278 -4.57 18.86 -24.69
CA GLN A 278 -3.98 19.89 -25.56
C GLN A 278 -5.07 20.84 -26.11
N GLY A 279 -4.92 22.14 -25.85
CA GLY A 279 -5.82 23.19 -26.34
C GLY A 279 -7.11 23.42 -25.55
N GLN A 280 -7.36 22.70 -24.44
CA GLN A 280 -8.61 22.84 -23.67
C GLN A 280 -8.57 23.93 -22.58
N ALA A 281 -7.38 24.44 -22.23
CA ALA A 281 -7.19 25.44 -21.19
C ALA A 281 -8.01 26.76 -21.37
N PRO A 282 -8.13 27.34 -22.58
CA PRO A 282 -8.96 28.54 -22.78
C PRO A 282 -10.44 28.28 -22.54
N ILE A 283 -10.94 27.12 -22.97
CA ILE A 283 -12.33 26.69 -22.80
C ILE A 283 -12.62 26.47 -21.31
N ALA A 284 -11.68 25.86 -20.57
CA ALA A 284 -11.79 25.70 -19.12
C ALA A 284 -11.91 27.06 -18.42
N THR A 285 -11.05 28.02 -18.78
CA THR A 285 -11.08 29.39 -18.23
C THR A 285 -12.43 30.07 -18.46
N GLN A 286 -12.96 29.97 -19.68
CA GLN A 286 -14.26 30.55 -20.02
C GLN A 286 -15.41 29.89 -19.25
N ASN A 287 -15.41 28.56 -19.15
CA ASN A 287 -16.44 27.80 -18.43
C ASN A 287 -16.42 28.11 -16.93
N ILE A 288 -15.24 28.30 -16.33
CA ILE A 288 -15.14 28.72 -14.92
C ILE A 288 -15.73 30.12 -14.75
N ALA A 289 -15.36 31.09 -15.59
CA ALA A 289 -15.89 32.45 -15.50
C ALA A 289 -17.41 32.49 -15.66
N GLU A 290 -17.97 31.73 -16.61
CA GLU A 290 -19.42 31.60 -16.77
C GLU A 290 -20.06 30.91 -15.57
N GLY A 291 -19.40 29.85 -15.05
CA GLY A 291 -19.85 29.10 -13.88
C GLY A 291 -19.91 29.94 -12.61
N ILE A 292 -18.92 30.81 -12.38
CA ILE A 292 -18.89 31.75 -11.23
C ILE A 292 -20.10 32.68 -11.27
N ARG A 293 -20.46 33.18 -12.47
CA ARG A 293 -21.56 34.13 -12.66
C ARG A 293 -22.94 33.47 -12.62
N LEU A 294 -23.10 32.33 -13.29
CA LEU A 294 -24.40 31.64 -13.44
C LEU A 294 -24.65 30.57 -12.37
N GLY A 295 -23.65 30.23 -11.57
CA GLY A 295 -23.76 29.19 -10.56
C GLY A 295 -23.75 27.78 -11.13
N ARG A 296 -22.78 27.43 -11.99
CA ARG A 296 -22.67 26.08 -12.57
C ARG A 296 -21.65 25.22 -11.82
N TRP A 297 -21.76 23.91 -11.98
CA TRP A 297 -20.73 22.98 -11.52
C TRP A 297 -19.77 22.72 -12.67
N ILE A 298 -18.51 23.04 -12.48
CA ILE A 298 -17.47 22.83 -13.48
C ILE A 298 -16.59 21.68 -13.01
N PHE A 299 -16.47 20.63 -13.82
CA PHE A 299 -15.58 19.52 -13.55
C PHE A 299 -14.44 19.49 -14.57
N LEU A 300 -13.22 19.60 -14.08
CA LEU A 300 -11.99 19.52 -14.88
C LEU A 300 -11.30 18.18 -14.62
N ALA A 301 -11.41 17.27 -15.58
CA ALA A 301 -10.75 15.98 -15.50
C ALA A 301 -9.28 16.07 -15.94
N ASN A 302 -8.42 15.24 -15.35
CA ASN A 302 -7.03 15.05 -15.77
C ASN A 302 -6.14 16.30 -15.73
N CYS A 303 -6.24 17.10 -14.65
CA CYS A 303 -5.48 18.35 -14.50
C CYS A 303 -3.94 18.16 -14.62
N HIS A 304 -3.41 17.02 -14.20
CA HIS A 304 -2.00 16.64 -14.39
C HIS A 304 -1.52 16.61 -15.84
N LEU A 305 -2.42 16.56 -16.84
CA LEU A 305 -2.05 16.63 -18.26
C LEU A 305 -1.84 18.06 -18.76
N SER A 306 -2.26 19.08 -18.00
CA SER A 306 -2.19 20.49 -18.38
C SER A 306 -1.46 21.33 -17.32
N LEU A 307 -0.29 20.86 -16.87
CA LEU A 307 0.51 21.51 -15.82
C LEU A 307 0.94 22.94 -16.18
N SER A 308 1.12 23.26 -17.46
CA SER A 308 1.49 24.61 -17.91
C SER A 308 0.42 25.67 -17.64
N TRP A 309 -0.86 25.29 -17.57
CA TRP A 309 -1.98 26.19 -17.29
C TRP A 309 -2.35 26.27 -15.80
N MET A 310 -1.80 25.36 -14.97
CA MET A 310 -2.08 25.33 -13.54
C MET A 310 -1.78 26.65 -12.79
N PRO A 311 -0.73 27.43 -13.13
CA PRO A 311 -0.51 28.75 -12.52
C PRO A 311 -1.63 29.76 -12.80
N ASP A 312 -2.31 29.66 -13.95
CA ASP A 312 -3.45 30.52 -14.26
C ASP A 312 -4.70 30.05 -13.53
N LEU A 313 -4.90 28.73 -13.42
CA LEU A 313 -5.96 28.17 -12.57
C LEU A 313 -5.79 28.57 -11.10
N GLU A 314 -4.56 28.59 -10.58
CA GLU A 314 -4.22 29.05 -9.25
C GLU A 314 -4.70 30.49 -9.01
N LYS A 315 -4.37 31.42 -9.92
CA LYS A 315 -4.85 32.81 -9.85
C LYS A 315 -6.38 32.90 -9.87
N ILE A 316 -7.05 32.08 -10.68
CA ILE A 316 -8.52 32.04 -10.75
C ILE A 316 -9.10 31.60 -9.40
N VAL A 317 -8.53 30.54 -8.80
CA VAL A 317 -8.97 30.01 -7.49
C VAL A 317 -8.73 31.01 -6.37
N GLU A 318 -7.59 31.71 -6.34
CA GLU A 318 -7.31 32.76 -5.37
C GLU A 318 -8.33 33.90 -5.46
N ASN A 319 -8.71 34.31 -6.67
CA ASN A 319 -9.70 35.36 -6.92
C ASN A 319 -11.12 34.99 -6.45
N LEU A 320 -11.48 33.70 -6.35
CA LEU A 320 -12.78 33.26 -5.82
C LEU A 320 -13.03 33.75 -4.38
N SER A 321 -11.94 33.97 -3.62
CA SER A 321 -12.04 34.45 -2.24
C SER A 321 -12.51 35.91 -2.17
N VAL A 322 -12.15 36.72 -3.17
CA VAL A 322 -12.39 38.17 -3.23
C VAL A 322 -13.66 38.49 -4.01
N GLU A 323 -13.92 37.78 -5.11
CA GLU A 323 -15.05 38.06 -5.99
C GLU A 323 -16.40 37.57 -5.44
N LYS A 324 -17.48 38.15 -5.95
CA LYS A 324 -18.84 37.73 -5.62
C LYS A 324 -19.19 36.47 -6.42
N VAL A 325 -18.92 35.31 -5.83
CA VAL A 325 -19.21 33.99 -6.41
C VAL A 325 -20.67 33.58 -6.17
N HIS A 326 -21.31 32.98 -7.17
CA HIS A 326 -22.67 32.46 -7.03
C HIS A 326 -22.73 31.30 -6.00
N PRO A 327 -23.72 31.25 -5.08
CA PRO A 327 -23.78 30.24 -4.01
C PRO A 327 -23.84 28.77 -4.48
N MET A 328 -24.38 28.54 -5.67
CA MET A 328 -24.49 27.20 -6.29
C MET A 328 -23.27 26.79 -7.11
N PHE A 329 -22.30 27.70 -7.35
CA PHE A 329 -21.09 27.36 -8.09
C PHE A 329 -20.27 26.33 -7.31
N ARG A 330 -19.70 25.34 -8.02
CA ARG A 330 -18.69 24.42 -7.47
C ARG A 330 -17.65 24.12 -8.55
N LEU A 331 -16.39 24.10 -8.13
CA LEU A 331 -15.26 23.71 -8.95
C LEU A 331 -14.76 22.33 -8.50
N TRP A 332 -14.83 21.35 -9.39
CA TRP A 332 -14.37 19.99 -9.20
C TRP A 332 -13.16 19.75 -10.09
N LEU A 333 -12.08 19.21 -9.53
CA LEU A 333 -10.83 18.90 -10.23
C LEU A 333 -10.54 17.41 -10.07
N SER A 334 -9.98 16.76 -11.08
CA SER A 334 -9.35 15.45 -10.92
C SER A 334 -7.91 15.45 -11.41
N SER A 335 -7.02 14.82 -10.65
CA SER A 335 -5.60 14.76 -10.98
C SER A 335 -4.92 13.54 -10.37
N SER A 336 -4.04 12.90 -11.13
CA SER A 336 -3.01 12.02 -10.56
C SER A 336 -2.03 12.85 -9.71
N PRO A 337 -1.41 12.27 -8.67
CA PRO A 337 -0.36 12.92 -7.90
C PRO A 337 0.75 13.51 -8.77
N SER A 338 1.12 14.76 -8.53
CA SER A 338 2.18 15.46 -9.24
C SER A 338 2.81 16.52 -8.34
N PRO A 339 4.14 16.59 -8.24
CA PRO A 339 4.83 17.61 -7.45
C PRO A 339 4.69 19.02 -8.03
N HIS A 340 4.28 19.15 -9.29
CA HIS A 340 4.09 20.44 -9.98
C HIS A 340 2.66 20.97 -9.86
N PHE A 341 1.78 20.27 -9.14
CA PHE A 341 0.43 20.76 -8.91
C PHE A 341 0.46 21.93 -7.91
N PRO A 342 -0.26 23.04 -8.15
CA PRO A 342 -0.19 24.22 -7.29
C PRO A 342 -0.54 23.93 -5.84
N ILE A 343 0.37 24.30 -4.94
CA ILE A 343 0.24 24.07 -3.50
C ILE A 343 -0.93 24.87 -2.92
N SER A 344 -1.17 26.09 -3.40
CA SER A 344 -2.28 26.95 -2.95
C SER A 344 -3.65 26.31 -3.17
N ILE A 345 -3.88 25.71 -4.35
CA ILE A 345 -5.10 24.99 -4.70
C ILE A 345 -5.26 23.78 -3.77
N LEU A 346 -4.18 23.05 -3.51
CA LEU A 346 -4.23 21.90 -2.59
C LEU A 346 -4.50 22.33 -1.15
N GLN A 347 -3.86 23.38 -0.66
CA GLN A 347 -4.04 23.90 0.69
C GLN A 347 -5.48 24.38 0.95
N ASN A 348 -6.08 25.07 -0.03
CA ASN A 348 -7.42 25.63 0.06
C ASN A 348 -8.53 24.69 -0.42
N GLY A 349 -8.17 23.59 -1.08
CA GLY A 349 -9.08 22.61 -1.63
C GLY A 349 -9.43 21.47 -0.67
N LEU A 350 -10.61 20.88 -0.88
CA LEU A 350 -11.05 19.65 -0.23
C LEU A 350 -10.56 18.45 -1.06
N LYS A 351 -9.64 17.64 -0.52
CA LYS A 351 -9.05 16.50 -1.22
C LYS A 351 -9.82 15.22 -0.94
N ILE A 352 -10.00 14.42 -1.99
CA ILE A 352 -10.71 13.15 -1.94
C ILE A 352 -9.94 12.12 -2.74
N THR A 353 -9.64 10.97 -2.16
CA THR A 353 -9.14 9.79 -2.89
C THR A 353 -10.28 8.85 -3.22
N THR A 354 -10.32 8.34 -4.45
CA THR A 354 -11.36 7.39 -4.92
C THR A 354 -10.90 5.93 -4.90
N GLU A 355 -9.93 5.59 -4.06
CA GLU A 355 -9.46 4.20 -3.92
C GLU A 355 -10.50 3.29 -3.27
N ALA A 356 -10.52 2.04 -3.71
CA ALA A 356 -11.22 1.00 -2.99
C ALA A 356 -10.55 0.76 -1.62
N PRO A 357 -11.32 0.67 -0.52
CA PRO A 357 -10.78 0.48 0.81
C PRO A 357 -10.10 -0.88 0.94
N LYS A 358 -9.11 -0.99 1.83
CA LYS A 358 -8.49 -2.29 2.14
C LYS A 358 -9.43 -3.19 2.93
N GLY A 359 -9.40 -4.48 2.62
CA GLY A 359 -10.14 -5.56 3.27
C GLY A 359 -11.50 -5.91 2.64
N ILE A 360 -11.88 -7.19 2.74
CA ILE A 360 -13.11 -7.74 2.18
C ILE A 360 -14.33 -7.03 2.78
N LYS A 361 -14.36 -6.88 4.11
CA LYS A 361 -15.47 -6.24 4.82
C LYS A 361 -15.69 -4.81 4.34
N ALA A 362 -14.63 -4.01 4.24
CA ALA A 362 -14.73 -2.61 3.83
C ALA A 362 -15.20 -2.49 2.37
N ASN A 363 -14.67 -3.34 1.48
CA ASN A 363 -15.11 -3.40 0.09
C ASN A 363 -16.57 -3.81 -0.04
N MET A 364 -17.03 -4.84 0.67
CA MET A 364 -18.44 -5.24 0.64
C MET A 364 -19.36 -4.15 1.19
N LYS A 365 -19.00 -3.48 2.30
CA LYS A 365 -19.76 -2.32 2.81
C LYS A 365 -19.92 -1.24 1.76
N ARG A 366 -18.83 -0.93 1.03
CA ARG A 366 -18.81 0.05 -0.06
C ARG A 366 -19.74 -0.38 -1.20
N LEU A 367 -19.61 -1.62 -1.69
CA LEU A 367 -20.46 -2.13 -2.79
C LEU A 367 -21.95 -2.10 -2.43
N TYR A 368 -22.32 -2.51 -1.21
CA TYR A 368 -23.72 -2.44 -0.76
C TYR A 368 -24.23 -1.01 -0.53
N ALA A 369 -23.34 -0.03 -0.36
CA ALA A 369 -23.71 1.38 -0.31
C ALA A 369 -23.98 1.97 -1.70
N LEU A 370 -23.42 1.39 -2.78
CA LEU A 370 -23.68 1.79 -4.16
C LEU A 370 -25.02 1.28 -4.70
N ILE A 371 -25.59 0.24 -4.08
CA ILE A 371 -26.86 -0.35 -4.51
C ILE A 371 -28.02 0.42 -3.91
N ASP A 372 -28.92 0.91 -4.75
CA ASP A 372 -30.15 1.57 -4.35
C ASP A 372 -31.25 0.55 -4.00
N ASP A 373 -32.09 0.88 -3.01
CA ASP A 373 -33.22 0.03 -2.59
C ASP A 373 -34.21 -0.22 -3.75
N ALA A 374 -34.42 0.78 -4.63
CA ALA A 374 -35.29 0.63 -5.79
C ALA A 374 -34.74 -0.39 -6.81
N ASP A 375 -33.46 -0.30 -7.14
CA ASP A 375 -32.78 -1.22 -8.06
C ASP A 375 -32.71 -2.65 -7.49
N PHE A 376 -32.40 -2.77 -6.20
CA PHE A 376 -32.39 -4.04 -5.49
C PHE A 376 -33.76 -4.72 -5.52
N ASN A 377 -34.84 -3.97 -5.28
CA ASN A 377 -36.21 -4.50 -5.30
C ASN A 377 -36.68 -4.85 -6.71
N ASP A 378 -36.32 -4.06 -7.74
CA ASP A 378 -36.66 -4.37 -9.13
C ASP A 378 -35.97 -5.66 -9.61
N LYS A 379 -34.66 -5.78 -9.39
CA LYS A 379 -33.88 -6.97 -9.79
C LYS A 379 -34.25 -8.22 -9.01
N SER A 380 -34.71 -8.08 -7.76
CA SER A 380 -35.19 -9.20 -6.94
C SER A 380 -36.66 -9.57 -7.18
N ARG A 381 -37.39 -8.85 -8.05
CA ARG A 381 -38.85 -9.00 -8.21
C ARG A 381 -39.32 -10.39 -8.64
N VAL A 382 -38.62 -11.03 -9.57
CA VAL A 382 -39.05 -12.32 -10.16
C VAL A 382 -38.52 -13.51 -9.35
N ARG A 383 -37.27 -13.44 -8.91
CA ARG A 383 -36.56 -14.52 -8.20
C ARG A 383 -35.73 -13.96 -7.04
N PRO A 384 -36.39 -13.54 -5.95
CA PRO A 384 -35.73 -12.79 -4.88
C PRO A 384 -34.60 -13.59 -4.21
N GLU A 385 -34.85 -14.86 -3.87
CA GLU A 385 -33.87 -15.68 -3.14
C GLU A 385 -32.59 -15.91 -3.96
N LYS A 386 -32.75 -16.30 -5.23
CA LYS A 386 -31.62 -16.54 -6.15
C LYS A 386 -30.81 -15.26 -6.37
N TYR A 387 -31.47 -14.13 -6.66
CA TYR A 387 -30.77 -12.86 -6.91
C TYR A 387 -30.01 -12.37 -5.68
N LYS A 388 -30.67 -12.32 -4.51
CA LYS A 388 -30.07 -11.74 -3.29
C LYS A 388 -28.84 -12.52 -2.82
N ARG A 389 -28.90 -13.86 -2.87
CA ARG A 389 -27.76 -14.73 -2.52
C ARG A 389 -26.62 -14.61 -3.51
N LEU A 390 -26.91 -14.61 -4.81
CA LEU A 390 -25.89 -14.44 -5.85
C LEU A 390 -25.26 -13.05 -5.84
N LEU A 391 -26.02 -12.01 -5.49
CA LEU A 391 -25.50 -10.67 -5.28
C LEU A 391 -24.47 -10.64 -4.14
N PHE A 392 -24.73 -11.34 -3.03
CA PHE A 392 -23.74 -11.46 -1.95
C PHE A 392 -22.47 -12.16 -2.44
N CYS A 393 -22.60 -13.25 -3.20
CA CYS A 393 -21.46 -13.93 -3.83
C CYS A 393 -20.69 -13.03 -4.80
N LEU A 394 -21.39 -12.21 -5.59
CA LEU A 394 -20.77 -11.28 -6.52
C LEU A 394 -20.01 -10.15 -5.80
N CYS A 395 -20.60 -9.58 -4.74
CA CYS A 395 -19.93 -8.59 -3.89
C CYS A 395 -18.66 -9.18 -3.24
N PHE A 396 -18.76 -10.41 -2.73
CA PHE A 396 -17.62 -11.12 -2.16
C PHE A 396 -16.55 -11.44 -3.21
N PHE A 397 -16.95 -11.92 -4.40
CA PHE A 397 -16.06 -12.18 -5.54
C PHE A 397 -15.28 -10.93 -5.94
N HIS A 398 -15.96 -9.82 -6.18
CA HIS A 398 -15.31 -8.56 -6.54
C HIS A 398 -14.31 -8.12 -5.45
N SER A 399 -14.72 -8.20 -4.18
CA SER A 399 -13.85 -7.86 -3.03
C SER A 399 -12.62 -8.76 -2.93
N LEU A 400 -12.77 -10.07 -3.20
CA LEU A 400 -11.66 -11.01 -3.24
C LEU A 400 -10.64 -10.64 -4.32
N LEU A 401 -11.09 -10.31 -5.52
CA LEU A 401 -10.19 -9.95 -6.62
C LEU A 401 -9.39 -8.68 -6.34
N LEU A 402 -10.06 -7.65 -5.79
CA LEU A 402 -9.43 -6.39 -5.38
C LEU A 402 -8.33 -6.61 -4.35
N GLU A 403 -8.60 -7.41 -3.32
CA GLU A 403 -7.69 -7.62 -2.19
C GLU A 403 -6.63 -8.68 -2.48
N ARG A 404 -6.85 -9.59 -3.43
CA ARG A 404 -5.89 -10.66 -3.78
C ARG A 404 -4.54 -10.11 -4.29
N LYS A 405 -4.50 -8.89 -4.82
CA LYS A 405 -3.24 -8.20 -5.19
C LYS A 405 -2.29 -8.05 -4.00
N LYS A 406 -2.79 -8.11 -2.76
CA LYS A 406 -1.96 -8.05 -1.55
C LYS A 406 -0.96 -9.20 -1.47
N PHE A 407 -1.19 -10.35 -2.11
CA PHE A 407 -0.25 -11.47 -2.10
C PHE A 407 0.86 -11.36 -3.16
N LEU A 408 1.00 -10.20 -3.83
CA LEU A 408 1.99 -9.98 -4.88
C LEU A 408 1.92 -11.10 -5.93
N GLN A 409 3.07 -11.66 -6.31
CA GLN A 409 3.19 -12.73 -7.31
C GLN A 409 2.56 -14.06 -6.88
N LEU A 410 2.30 -14.28 -5.58
CA LEU A 410 1.55 -15.45 -5.11
C LEU A 410 0.03 -15.27 -5.27
N GLY A 411 -0.42 -14.02 -5.42
CA GLY A 411 -1.81 -13.68 -5.72
C GLY A 411 -2.09 -13.76 -7.21
N TRP A 412 -1.39 -12.92 -7.97
CA TRP A 412 -1.48 -12.78 -9.42
C TRP A 412 -0.09 -12.66 -10.03
N ASN A 413 0.14 -13.27 -11.20
CA ASN A 413 1.39 -13.07 -11.93
C ASN A 413 1.53 -11.62 -12.44
N ILE A 414 0.41 -11.03 -12.85
CA ILE A 414 0.32 -9.64 -13.32
C ILE A 414 -0.71 -8.88 -12.46
N ASN A 415 -0.41 -7.63 -12.11
CA ASN A 415 -1.31 -6.83 -11.29
C ASN A 415 -2.47 -6.26 -12.12
N TYR A 416 -3.65 -6.88 -12.02
CA TYR A 416 -4.88 -6.43 -12.69
C TYR A 416 -5.62 -5.40 -11.84
N SER A 417 -6.22 -4.41 -12.50
CA SER A 417 -7.04 -3.38 -11.85
C SER A 417 -8.51 -3.59 -12.21
N TYR A 418 -9.32 -3.91 -11.21
CA TYR A 418 -10.77 -4.02 -11.34
C TYR A 418 -11.46 -2.77 -10.80
N ASN A 419 -12.57 -2.39 -11.40
CA ASN A 419 -13.30 -1.17 -11.09
C ASN A 419 -14.78 -1.44 -10.78
N ASP A 420 -15.49 -0.39 -10.36
CA ASP A 420 -16.91 -0.50 -10.01
C ASP A 420 -17.80 -0.84 -11.22
N SER A 421 -17.40 -0.42 -12.43
CA SER A 421 -18.14 -0.74 -13.65
C SER A 421 -18.14 -2.24 -13.97
N ASP A 422 -17.05 -2.95 -13.60
CA ASP A 422 -17.00 -4.42 -13.71
C ASP A 422 -18.07 -5.05 -12.79
N PHE A 423 -18.21 -4.56 -11.56
CA PHE A 423 -19.23 -5.03 -10.63
C PHE A 423 -20.66 -4.71 -11.11
N GLU A 424 -20.92 -3.45 -11.47
CA GLU A 424 -22.25 -2.98 -11.93
C GLU A 424 -22.72 -3.76 -13.16
N THR A 425 -21.83 -3.94 -14.14
CA THR A 425 -22.13 -4.70 -15.36
C THR A 425 -22.44 -6.16 -15.05
N SER A 426 -21.67 -6.81 -14.17
CA SER A 426 -21.96 -8.18 -13.73
C SER A 426 -23.28 -8.28 -12.96
N ASN A 427 -23.61 -7.31 -12.09
CA ASN A 427 -24.87 -7.29 -11.36
C ASN A 427 -26.07 -7.12 -12.32
N LEU A 428 -25.95 -6.21 -13.29
CA LEU A 428 -26.97 -5.99 -14.32
C LEU A 428 -27.21 -7.25 -15.15
N ILE A 429 -26.15 -7.87 -15.67
CA ILE A 429 -26.25 -9.09 -16.49
C ILE A 429 -26.84 -10.24 -15.68
N MET A 430 -26.39 -10.42 -14.44
CA MET A 430 -26.92 -11.44 -13.55
C MET A 430 -28.42 -11.25 -13.30
N GLY A 431 -28.86 -10.02 -13.01
CA GLY A 431 -30.27 -9.68 -12.83
C GLY A 431 -31.11 -9.97 -14.08
N ASN A 432 -30.64 -9.54 -15.26
CA ASN A 432 -31.33 -9.77 -16.54
C ASN A 432 -31.44 -11.27 -16.87
N LEU A 433 -30.35 -12.03 -16.71
CA LEU A 433 -30.36 -13.48 -16.94
C LEU A 433 -31.32 -14.21 -15.99
N LEU A 434 -31.38 -13.80 -14.73
CA LEU A 434 -32.32 -14.39 -13.78
C LEU A 434 -33.77 -14.00 -14.07
N ARG A 435 -34.02 -12.85 -14.69
CA ARG A 435 -35.36 -12.39 -15.08
C ARG A 435 -35.88 -13.08 -16.34
N ASP A 436 -35.04 -13.16 -17.37
CA ASP A 436 -35.48 -13.54 -18.72
C ASP A 436 -35.59 -15.06 -18.93
N ASN A 437 -34.98 -15.87 -18.05
CA ASN A 437 -35.09 -17.34 -18.14
C ASN A 437 -36.45 -17.84 -17.64
N ALA A 438 -37.25 -18.43 -18.53
CA ALA A 438 -38.58 -18.94 -18.20
C ALA A 438 -38.60 -20.26 -17.40
N ASN A 439 -37.56 -21.10 -17.53
CA ASN A 439 -37.59 -22.50 -17.09
C ASN A 439 -37.20 -22.77 -15.62
N ASP A 440 -37.08 -21.74 -14.79
CA ASP A 440 -36.56 -21.77 -13.40
C ASP A 440 -35.15 -22.37 -13.19
N VAL A 441 -34.55 -22.94 -14.24
CA VAL A 441 -33.15 -23.37 -14.27
C VAL A 441 -32.24 -22.15 -14.38
N THR A 442 -31.28 -22.06 -13.46
CA THR A 442 -30.26 -21.01 -13.46
C THR A 442 -29.27 -21.22 -14.62
N PRO A 443 -29.02 -20.23 -15.49
CA PRO A 443 -28.16 -20.36 -16.67
C PRO A 443 -26.66 -20.29 -16.29
N TRP A 444 -26.17 -21.22 -15.46
CA TRP A 444 -24.81 -21.17 -14.89
C TRP A 444 -23.73 -21.00 -15.93
N LYS A 445 -23.78 -21.75 -17.04
CA LYS A 445 -22.76 -21.67 -18.09
C LYS A 445 -22.65 -20.27 -18.68
N ALA A 446 -23.78 -19.64 -18.99
CA ALA A 446 -23.80 -18.28 -19.54
C ALA A 446 -23.34 -17.26 -18.50
N MET A 447 -23.87 -17.35 -17.27
CA MET A 447 -23.53 -16.43 -16.18
C MET A 447 -22.04 -16.48 -15.85
N LYS A 448 -21.49 -17.67 -15.62
CA LYS A 448 -20.06 -17.88 -15.32
C LYS A 448 -19.17 -17.44 -16.48
N PHE A 449 -19.56 -17.74 -17.72
CA PHE A 449 -18.78 -17.36 -18.90
C PHE A 449 -18.72 -15.83 -19.05
N ILE A 450 -19.85 -15.14 -18.95
CA ILE A 450 -19.91 -13.68 -19.13
C ILE A 450 -19.17 -12.97 -17.99
N ILE A 451 -19.39 -13.36 -16.73
CA ILE A 451 -18.72 -12.74 -15.58
C ILE A 451 -17.22 -13.05 -15.61
N SER A 452 -16.83 -14.32 -15.70
CA SER A 452 -15.43 -14.74 -15.59
C SER A 452 -14.59 -14.43 -16.83
N LYS A 453 -15.06 -14.78 -18.03
CA LYS A 453 -14.24 -14.70 -19.24
C LYS A 453 -14.37 -13.39 -20.00
N ILE A 454 -15.58 -12.82 -20.05
CA ILE A 454 -15.81 -11.58 -20.82
C ILE A 454 -15.50 -10.36 -19.96
N ASN A 455 -16.17 -10.23 -18.81
CA ASN A 455 -16.09 -9.02 -18.00
C ASN A 455 -14.76 -8.94 -17.23
N TYR A 456 -14.58 -9.77 -16.21
CA TYR A 456 -13.34 -9.75 -15.41
C TYR A 456 -12.15 -10.32 -16.18
N GLY A 457 -12.37 -11.35 -16.99
CA GLY A 457 -11.33 -12.00 -17.81
C GLY A 457 -10.83 -11.13 -18.95
N GLY A 458 -11.57 -10.09 -19.36
CA GLY A 458 -11.11 -9.13 -20.35
C GLY A 458 -9.85 -8.36 -19.91
N HIS A 459 -9.61 -8.26 -18.60
CA HIS A 459 -8.42 -7.65 -18.01
C HIS A 459 -7.22 -8.61 -17.93
N VAL A 460 -7.47 -9.92 -17.99
CA VAL A 460 -6.49 -10.95 -17.62
C VAL A 460 -5.83 -11.53 -18.86
N THR A 461 -4.51 -11.35 -18.94
CA THR A 461 -3.69 -11.80 -20.07
C THR A 461 -2.99 -13.13 -19.82
N ASP A 462 -2.72 -13.49 -18.57
CA ASP A 462 -2.02 -14.73 -18.23
C ASP A 462 -2.97 -15.92 -18.08
N THR A 463 -2.56 -17.07 -18.61
CA THR A 463 -3.39 -18.29 -18.61
C THR A 463 -3.55 -18.92 -17.22
N ARG A 464 -2.55 -18.78 -16.33
CA ARG A 464 -2.63 -19.31 -14.96
C ARG A 464 -3.51 -18.40 -14.10
N ASP A 465 -3.37 -17.09 -14.27
CA ASP A 465 -4.26 -16.12 -13.62
C ASP A 465 -5.71 -16.31 -14.07
N MET A 466 -5.96 -16.54 -15.38
CA MET A 466 -7.29 -16.90 -15.88
C MET A 466 -7.84 -18.17 -15.23
N ARG A 467 -6.99 -19.16 -14.95
CA ARG A 467 -7.41 -20.39 -14.25
C ARG A 467 -7.84 -20.08 -12.81
N VAL A 468 -7.12 -19.22 -12.10
CA VAL A 468 -7.48 -18.79 -10.73
C VAL A 468 -8.83 -18.07 -10.74
N LEU A 469 -9.02 -17.11 -11.65
CA LEU A 469 -10.28 -16.36 -11.80
C LEU A 469 -11.48 -17.30 -12.04
N ASN A 470 -11.32 -18.25 -12.98
CA ASN A 470 -12.36 -19.24 -13.26
C ASN A 470 -12.65 -20.13 -12.05
N THR A 471 -11.63 -20.51 -11.28
CA THR A 471 -11.81 -21.35 -10.08
C THR A 471 -12.68 -20.65 -9.04
N TYR A 472 -12.45 -19.35 -8.80
CA TYR A 472 -13.29 -18.57 -7.89
C TYR A 472 -14.76 -18.49 -8.34
N ILE A 473 -14.99 -18.23 -9.63
CA ILE A 473 -16.35 -18.18 -10.16
C ILE A 473 -17.03 -19.54 -10.08
N GLU A 474 -16.31 -20.62 -10.39
CA GLU A 474 -16.85 -21.97 -10.26
C GLU A 474 -17.24 -22.30 -8.82
N ASP A 475 -16.45 -21.86 -7.83
CA ASP A 475 -16.72 -22.08 -6.41
C ASP A 475 -17.84 -21.21 -5.82
N LEU A 476 -17.98 -19.96 -6.27
CA LEU A 476 -18.95 -18.99 -5.74
C LEU A 476 -20.30 -19.01 -6.47
N PHE A 477 -20.40 -19.65 -7.63
CA PHE A 477 -21.63 -19.76 -8.43
C PHE A 477 -22.01 -21.24 -8.59
N LYS A 478 -22.62 -21.85 -7.55
CA LYS A 478 -23.07 -23.25 -7.54
C LYS A 478 -24.55 -23.35 -7.16
N GLU A 479 -25.20 -24.43 -7.58
CA GLU A 479 -26.61 -24.70 -7.24
C GLU A 479 -26.83 -24.77 -5.72
N GLU A 480 -25.87 -25.32 -4.98
CA GLU A 480 -25.92 -25.45 -3.51
C GLU A 480 -26.08 -24.10 -2.77
N ILE A 481 -25.63 -23.00 -3.38
CA ILE A 481 -25.70 -21.65 -2.77
C ILE A 481 -27.12 -21.11 -2.81
N ILE A 482 -27.83 -21.41 -3.90
CA ILE A 482 -29.20 -20.94 -4.12
C ILE A 482 -30.25 -21.92 -3.57
N ASP A 483 -29.83 -23.03 -2.97
CA ASP A 483 -30.74 -23.97 -2.32
C ASP A 483 -31.39 -23.32 -1.09
N PRO A 484 -32.73 -23.14 -1.07
CA PRO A 484 -33.42 -22.53 0.05
C PRO A 484 -33.27 -23.31 1.36
N GLN A 485 -32.96 -24.62 1.31
CA GLN A 485 -32.71 -25.44 2.50
C GLN A 485 -31.40 -25.07 3.22
N VAL A 486 -30.45 -24.47 2.50
CA VAL A 486 -29.17 -24.04 3.05
C VAL A 486 -29.29 -22.60 3.56
N GLN A 487 -29.31 -22.41 4.88
CA GLN A 487 -29.49 -21.09 5.50
C GLN A 487 -28.18 -20.30 5.68
N TYR A 488 -27.04 -20.99 5.74
CA TYR A 488 -25.72 -20.39 5.97
C TYR A 488 -24.67 -21.10 5.12
N TYR A 489 -24.73 -20.88 3.80
CA TYR A 489 -23.73 -21.45 2.92
C TYR A 489 -22.38 -20.78 3.19
N LYS A 490 -21.39 -21.58 3.59
CA LYS A 490 -20.02 -21.10 3.86
C LYS A 490 -19.29 -20.87 2.55
N LEU A 491 -18.86 -19.63 2.32
CA LEU A 491 -18.10 -19.24 1.14
C LEU A 491 -16.63 -19.68 1.23
N THR A 492 -16.13 -19.86 2.45
CA THR A 492 -14.76 -20.30 2.73
C THR A 492 -14.78 -21.34 3.85
N LYS A 493 -13.62 -21.94 4.15
CA LYS A 493 -13.48 -22.86 5.31
C LYS A 493 -13.64 -22.14 6.65
N LEU A 494 -13.51 -20.82 6.67
CA LEU A 494 -13.58 -20.00 7.87
C LEU A 494 -15.04 -19.75 8.30
N PRO A 495 -15.31 -19.63 9.61
CA PRO A 495 -16.67 -19.57 10.14
C PRO A 495 -17.41 -18.26 9.82
N HIS A 496 -16.68 -17.16 9.59
CA HIS A 496 -17.27 -15.82 9.44
C HIS A 496 -17.73 -15.48 8.02
N TYR A 497 -17.30 -16.23 7.01
CA TYR A 497 -17.62 -15.93 5.61
C TYR A 497 -18.72 -16.84 5.10
N TYR A 498 -19.98 -16.43 5.30
CA TYR A 498 -21.16 -17.15 4.85
C TYR A 498 -22.20 -16.21 4.24
N VAL A 499 -23.04 -16.75 3.37
CA VAL A 499 -24.19 -16.02 2.82
C VAL A 499 -25.24 -15.85 3.94
N PRO A 500 -25.61 -14.61 4.32
CA PRO A 500 -26.58 -14.38 5.38
C PRO A 500 -27.99 -14.76 4.89
N ARG A 501 -28.92 -14.89 5.85
CA ARG A 501 -30.33 -15.14 5.56
C ARG A 501 -30.93 -14.02 4.72
N ASP A 502 -31.86 -14.40 3.86
CA ASP A 502 -32.53 -13.47 2.96
C ASP A 502 -33.32 -12.42 3.74
N GLY A 503 -33.11 -11.16 3.37
CA GLY A 503 -33.73 -10.01 4.03
C GLY A 503 -33.85 -8.81 3.11
N SER A 504 -34.04 -7.64 3.73
CA SER A 504 -33.92 -6.34 3.08
C SER A 504 -32.47 -6.00 2.76
N LEU A 505 -32.24 -5.00 1.91
CA LEU A 505 -30.90 -4.49 1.63
C LEU A 505 -30.16 -4.06 2.91
N ASN A 506 -30.88 -3.47 3.87
CA ASN A 506 -30.32 -3.07 5.16
C ASN A 506 -29.92 -4.27 6.03
N ASP A 507 -30.60 -5.41 5.94
CA ASP A 507 -30.21 -6.63 6.65
C ASP A 507 -28.88 -7.17 6.11
N TYR A 508 -28.65 -7.11 4.79
CA TYR A 508 -27.36 -7.44 4.19
C TYR A 508 -26.26 -6.45 4.62
N ARG A 509 -26.54 -5.13 4.59
CA ARG A 509 -25.59 -4.09 5.06
C ARG A 509 -25.18 -4.30 6.52
N ASN A 510 -26.15 -4.64 7.38
CA ASN A 510 -25.91 -4.93 8.80
C ASN A 510 -25.10 -6.22 8.95
N SER A 511 -25.46 -7.29 8.23
CA SER A 511 -24.75 -8.58 8.27
C SER A 511 -23.28 -8.44 7.88
N VAL A 512 -22.99 -7.74 6.78
CA VAL A 512 -21.61 -7.44 6.36
C VAL A 512 -20.86 -6.66 7.45
N SER A 513 -21.53 -5.74 8.13
CA SER A 513 -20.93 -4.90 9.16
C SER A 513 -20.61 -5.65 10.46
N THR A 514 -21.44 -6.61 10.85
CA THR A 514 -21.34 -7.29 12.15
C THR A 514 -20.65 -8.65 12.06
N VAL A 515 -20.83 -9.40 10.96
CA VAL A 515 -20.39 -10.79 10.85
C VAL A 515 -18.95 -10.89 10.34
N LEU A 516 -18.58 -10.07 9.35
CA LEU A 516 -17.26 -10.16 8.73
C LEU A 516 -16.17 -9.58 9.66
N PRO A 517 -14.98 -10.20 9.70
CA PRO A 517 -13.86 -9.72 10.49
C PRO A 517 -13.28 -8.43 9.89
N ASN A 518 -12.62 -7.63 10.72
CA ASN A 518 -11.89 -6.43 10.27
C ASN A 518 -10.55 -6.76 9.61
N THR A 519 -10.01 -7.95 9.88
CA THR A 519 -8.74 -8.44 9.37
C THR A 519 -8.98 -9.72 8.59
N ASP A 520 -8.58 -9.75 7.32
CA ASP A 520 -8.82 -10.90 6.46
C ASP A 520 -7.68 -11.91 6.55
N HIS A 521 -8.01 -13.10 7.04
CA HIS A 521 -7.09 -14.23 7.05
C HIS A 521 -6.79 -14.71 5.60
N PRO A 522 -5.54 -15.07 5.25
CA PRO A 522 -5.18 -15.53 3.90
C PRO A 522 -6.04 -16.67 3.35
N GLU A 523 -6.52 -17.56 4.22
CA GLU A 523 -7.42 -18.65 3.83
C GLU A 523 -8.78 -18.16 3.29
N ALA A 524 -9.22 -16.94 3.61
CA ALA A 524 -10.41 -16.35 3.02
C ALA A 524 -10.26 -16.21 1.48
N PHE A 525 -9.01 -16.10 1.00
CA PHE A 525 -8.65 -16.05 -0.40
C PHE A 525 -8.23 -17.42 -0.96
N GLY A 526 -8.32 -18.50 -0.18
CA GLY A 526 -7.78 -19.80 -0.56
C GLY A 526 -6.25 -19.86 -0.58
N GLN A 527 -5.57 -18.95 0.12
CA GLN A 527 -4.11 -18.89 0.23
C GLN A 527 -3.61 -19.48 1.56
N HIS A 528 -2.38 -19.98 1.55
CA HIS A 528 -1.68 -20.36 2.78
C HIS A 528 -1.26 -19.10 3.57
N PRO A 529 -1.23 -19.11 4.92
CA PRO A 529 -0.78 -17.96 5.72
C PRO A 529 0.56 -17.34 5.29
N ASN A 530 1.53 -18.20 4.93
CA ASN A 530 2.85 -17.76 4.44
C ASN A 530 2.81 -16.89 3.17
N ALA A 531 1.72 -16.91 2.39
CA ALA A 531 1.60 -16.11 1.17
C ALA A 531 1.59 -14.61 1.46
N GLU A 532 1.17 -14.20 2.66
CA GLU A 532 1.07 -12.78 3.04
C GLU A 532 2.42 -12.21 3.53
N ILE A 533 3.33 -13.06 4.01
CA ILE A 533 4.58 -12.65 4.69
C ILE A 533 5.37 -11.64 3.86
N ALA A 534 5.64 -11.93 2.59
CA ALA A 534 6.43 -11.04 1.74
C ALA A 534 5.79 -9.66 1.55
N SER A 535 4.47 -9.62 1.45
CA SER A 535 3.73 -8.36 1.32
C SER A 535 3.73 -7.57 2.61
N GLN A 536 3.48 -8.22 3.74
CA GLN A 536 3.49 -7.57 5.04
C GLN A 536 4.88 -7.03 5.40
N ILE A 537 5.96 -7.76 5.09
CA ILE A 537 7.33 -7.24 5.26
C ILE A 537 7.54 -5.98 4.42
N ARG A 538 7.03 -5.96 3.18
CA ARG A 538 7.09 -4.77 2.32
C ARG A 538 6.28 -3.61 2.90
N GLU A 539 5.07 -3.85 3.41
CA GLU A 539 4.26 -2.83 4.07
C GLU A 539 4.96 -2.27 5.32
N THR A 540 5.51 -3.14 6.17
CA THR A 540 6.32 -2.76 7.33
C THR A 540 7.52 -1.90 6.95
N ARG A 541 8.23 -2.27 5.89
CA ARG A 541 9.38 -1.50 5.39
C ARG A 541 8.94 -0.11 4.93
N MET A 542 7.89 -0.02 4.12
CA MET A 542 7.35 1.27 3.66
C MET A 542 6.87 2.15 4.82
N LEU A 543 6.21 1.54 5.83
CA LEU A 543 5.79 2.21 7.06
C LEU A 543 6.99 2.85 7.76
N PHE A 544 8.08 2.09 7.99
CA PHE A 544 9.26 2.61 8.68
C PHE A 544 10.03 3.64 7.86
N GLU A 545 10.25 3.40 6.55
CA GLU A 545 10.92 4.36 5.66
C GLU A 545 10.19 5.71 5.68
N THR A 546 8.86 5.68 5.66
CA THR A 546 8.04 6.90 5.68
C THR A 546 8.02 7.54 7.07
N LEU A 547 7.88 6.77 8.16
CA LEU A 547 7.96 7.33 9.51
C LEU A 547 9.32 7.96 9.81
N LEU A 548 10.41 7.39 9.29
CA LEU A 548 11.76 7.94 9.39
C LEU A 548 11.92 9.22 8.57
N SER A 549 11.31 9.32 7.38
CA SER A 549 11.37 10.55 6.56
C SER A 549 10.63 11.73 7.21
N LEU A 550 9.64 11.45 8.08
CA LEU A 550 8.95 12.48 8.86
C LEU A 550 9.78 13.02 10.03
N GLN A 551 10.74 12.26 10.54
CA GLN A 551 11.56 12.69 11.68
C GLN A 551 12.41 13.91 11.30
N PRO A 552 12.61 14.86 12.24
CA PRO A 552 13.57 15.94 12.02
C PRO A 552 14.93 15.32 11.70
N GLN A 553 15.59 15.80 10.63
CA GLN A 553 16.94 15.39 10.32
C GLN A 553 17.86 15.88 11.44
N VAL A 554 18.07 15.03 12.44
CA VAL A 554 19.10 15.26 13.45
C VAL A 554 20.42 15.31 12.69
N VAL A 555 21.11 16.44 12.81
CA VAL A 555 22.41 16.74 12.21
C VAL A 555 23.27 15.49 12.23
N ALA A 556 23.80 15.15 11.06
CA ALA A 556 24.66 14.00 10.81
C ALA A 556 25.51 13.67 12.04
N VAL A 557 25.30 12.47 12.58
CA VAL A 557 26.24 11.85 13.52
C VAL A 557 27.62 11.95 12.86
N LYS A 558 28.55 12.66 13.51
CA LYS A 558 29.96 12.72 13.10
C LYS A 558 30.45 11.28 12.90
N GLY A 559 30.68 10.89 11.64
CA GLY A 559 31.05 9.52 11.27
C GLY A 559 30.28 8.92 10.10
N LYS A 560 29.22 9.57 9.59
CA LYS A 560 28.54 9.09 8.36
C LYS A 560 29.41 9.38 7.13
N LYS A 561 29.85 8.32 6.44
CA LYS A 561 30.56 8.39 5.15
C LYS A 561 29.76 9.25 4.17
N THR A 562 30.45 9.99 3.29
CA THR A 562 29.76 10.69 2.21
C THR A 562 29.15 9.69 1.24
N THR A 563 28.08 10.09 0.53
CA THR A 563 27.43 9.20 -0.45
C THR A 563 28.40 8.73 -1.53
N GLU A 564 29.36 9.57 -1.91
CA GLU A 564 30.40 9.26 -2.89
C GLU A 564 31.41 8.23 -2.34
N GLU A 565 31.83 8.36 -1.09
CA GLU A 565 32.70 7.38 -0.41
C GLU A 565 32.02 6.01 -0.29
N GLU A 566 30.74 5.98 0.07
CA GLU A 566 29.96 4.75 0.22
C GLU A 566 29.83 4.01 -1.12
N VAL A 567 29.48 4.73 -2.20
CA VAL A 567 29.40 4.16 -3.55
C VAL A 567 30.79 3.70 -4.02
N MET A 568 31.86 4.43 -3.71
CA MET A 568 33.21 4.03 -4.07
C MET A 568 33.59 2.70 -3.38
N GLU A 569 33.34 2.55 -2.09
CA GLU A 569 33.58 1.32 -1.33
C GLU A 569 32.74 0.14 -1.84
N MET A 570 31.45 0.35 -2.13
CA MET A 570 30.59 -0.68 -2.71
C MET A 570 31.07 -1.11 -4.10
N SER A 571 31.45 -0.15 -4.96
CA SER A 571 31.95 -0.43 -6.31
C SER A 571 33.23 -1.27 -6.29
N THR A 572 34.16 -0.97 -5.38
CA THR A 572 35.41 -1.71 -5.21
C THR A 572 35.14 -3.12 -4.72
N ARG A 573 34.28 -3.30 -3.71
CA ARG A 573 33.90 -4.63 -3.22
C ARG A 573 33.28 -5.51 -4.30
N VAL A 574 32.42 -4.93 -5.15
CA VAL A 574 31.84 -5.68 -6.28
C VAL A 574 32.93 -6.05 -7.29
N LEU A 575 33.83 -5.12 -7.65
CA LEU A 575 34.95 -5.40 -8.56
C LEU A 575 35.87 -6.52 -8.06
N GLU A 576 36.18 -6.55 -6.77
CA GLU A 576 37.02 -7.57 -6.14
C GLU A 576 36.36 -8.95 -6.11
N GLN A 577 35.03 -9.01 -6.01
CA GLN A 577 34.26 -10.26 -6.01
C GLN A 577 33.99 -10.82 -7.41
N LEU A 578 34.19 -10.04 -8.48
CA LEU A 578 33.93 -10.50 -9.83
C LEU A 578 34.96 -11.54 -10.28
N PRO A 579 34.52 -12.70 -10.80
CA PRO A 579 35.43 -13.72 -11.28
C PRO A 579 36.13 -13.29 -12.59
N GLU A 580 37.21 -13.99 -12.92
CA GLU A 580 37.86 -13.86 -14.23
C GLU A 580 37.01 -14.46 -15.35
N LYS A 581 37.34 -14.11 -16.59
CA LYS A 581 36.65 -14.65 -17.76
C LYS A 581 36.96 -16.14 -17.92
N ILE A 582 35.96 -16.90 -18.33
CA ILE A 582 36.17 -18.29 -18.73
C ILE A 582 36.84 -18.29 -20.11
N ASP A 583 37.92 -19.06 -20.27
CA ASP A 583 38.64 -19.17 -21.54
C ASP A 583 37.83 -19.95 -22.59
N TYR A 584 37.16 -19.20 -23.45
CA TYR A 584 36.37 -19.73 -24.56
C TYR A 584 37.22 -20.57 -25.53
N ALA A 585 38.43 -20.14 -25.87
CA ALA A 585 39.26 -20.80 -26.87
C ALA A 585 39.78 -22.15 -26.38
N SER A 586 40.17 -22.22 -25.11
CA SER A 586 40.57 -23.49 -24.48
C SER A 586 39.39 -24.45 -24.35
N THR A 587 38.20 -23.96 -23.97
CA THR A 587 36.99 -24.78 -23.87
C THR A 587 36.61 -25.42 -25.21
N VAL A 588 36.69 -24.67 -26.33
CA VAL A 588 36.42 -25.20 -27.67
C VAL A 588 37.39 -26.32 -28.05
N LYS A 589 38.66 -26.21 -27.68
CA LYS A 589 39.69 -27.23 -27.96
C LYS A 589 39.47 -28.49 -27.13
N ILE A 590 39.23 -28.33 -25.82
CA ILE A 590 39.01 -29.44 -24.88
C ILE A 590 37.80 -30.26 -25.30
N MET A 591 36.73 -29.60 -25.75
CA MET A 591 35.49 -30.27 -26.14
C MET A 591 35.43 -30.63 -27.62
N SER A 592 36.56 -30.61 -28.36
CA SER A 592 36.56 -30.77 -29.82
C SER A 592 35.93 -32.08 -30.33
N GLU A 593 36.03 -33.16 -29.55
CA GLU A 593 35.48 -34.50 -29.87
C GLU A 593 34.00 -34.68 -29.49
N ASP A 594 33.43 -33.77 -28.70
CA ASP A 594 32.02 -33.80 -28.30
C ASP A 594 31.16 -33.00 -29.29
N HIS A 595 30.19 -33.66 -29.93
CA HIS A 595 29.23 -33.06 -30.87
C HIS A 595 27.82 -32.91 -30.27
N THR A 596 27.66 -33.08 -28.95
CA THR A 596 26.36 -32.95 -28.30
C THR A 596 25.82 -31.51 -28.39
N PRO A 597 24.50 -31.32 -28.53
CA PRO A 597 23.89 -29.98 -28.49
C PRO A 597 24.17 -29.23 -27.17
N LEU A 598 24.45 -29.96 -26.07
CA LEU A 598 24.84 -29.39 -24.78
C LEU A 598 26.15 -28.60 -24.83
N LYS A 599 27.12 -29.01 -25.66
CA LYS A 599 28.35 -28.24 -25.88
C LYS A 599 28.06 -26.86 -26.48
N ILE A 600 27.16 -26.80 -27.47
CA ILE A 600 26.79 -25.54 -28.11
C ILE A 600 26.15 -24.60 -27.08
N VAL A 601 25.29 -25.14 -26.21
CA VAL A 601 24.68 -24.40 -25.11
C VAL A 601 25.76 -23.86 -24.15
N LEU A 602 26.72 -24.68 -23.73
CA LEU A 602 27.81 -24.23 -22.85
C LEU A 602 28.63 -23.09 -23.48
N LEU A 603 29.03 -23.23 -24.74
CA LEU A 603 29.82 -22.21 -25.44
C LEU A 603 29.06 -20.88 -25.55
N GLN A 604 27.77 -20.92 -25.90
CA GLN A 604 26.92 -19.72 -25.94
C GLN A 604 26.77 -19.06 -24.58
N GLU A 605 26.62 -19.85 -23.51
CA GLU A 605 26.50 -19.33 -22.15
C GLU A 605 27.81 -18.69 -21.66
N ILE A 606 28.96 -19.30 -21.95
CA ILE A 606 30.28 -18.72 -21.65
C ILE A 606 30.45 -17.37 -22.35
N GLU A 607 30.15 -17.29 -23.65
CA GLU A 607 30.26 -16.04 -24.41
C GLU A 607 29.39 -14.94 -23.79
N ARG A 608 28.14 -15.28 -23.47
CA ARG A 608 27.17 -14.38 -22.85
C ARG A 608 27.61 -13.86 -21.49
N TYR A 609 28.07 -14.72 -20.60
CA TYR A 609 28.56 -14.29 -19.28
C TYR A 609 29.86 -13.50 -19.37
N ASN A 610 30.75 -13.83 -20.30
CA ASN A 610 31.96 -13.05 -20.55
C ASN A 610 31.64 -11.62 -21.02
N ILE A 611 30.65 -11.45 -21.91
CA ILE A 611 30.17 -10.12 -22.33
C ILE A 611 29.61 -9.34 -21.13
N LEU A 612 28.84 -10.00 -20.25
CA LEU A 612 28.30 -9.37 -19.05
C LEU A 612 29.41 -8.91 -18.09
N LEU A 613 30.42 -9.76 -17.84
CA LEU A 613 31.57 -9.42 -17.00
C LEU A 613 32.32 -8.19 -17.53
N ASP A 614 32.46 -8.06 -18.85
CA ASP A 614 33.07 -6.88 -19.48
C ASP A 614 32.24 -5.61 -19.26
N VAL A 615 30.93 -5.68 -19.43
CA VAL A 615 30.03 -4.56 -19.19
C VAL A 615 30.11 -4.10 -17.74
N ILE A 616 30.08 -5.03 -16.77
CA ILE A 616 30.17 -4.70 -15.34
C ILE A 616 31.52 -4.08 -15.02
N ARG A 617 32.63 -4.71 -15.43
CA ARG A 617 33.98 -4.23 -15.11
C ARG A 617 34.24 -2.84 -15.71
N ASN A 618 33.88 -2.63 -16.98
CA ASN A 618 34.06 -1.34 -17.65
C ASN A 618 33.18 -0.24 -17.02
N SER A 619 31.93 -0.55 -16.70
CA SER A 619 31.02 0.42 -16.09
C SER A 619 31.43 0.81 -14.67
N LEU A 620 31.89 -0.14 -13.84
CA LEU A 620 32.40 0.16 -12.49
C LEU A 620 33.70 0.97 -12.52
N ILE A 621 34.64 0.65 -13.42
CA ILE A 621 35.87 1.44 -13.60
C ILE A 621 35.54 2.86 -14.07
N ALA A 622 34.60 3.01 -15.01
CA ALA A 622 34.16 4.31 -15.49
C ALA A 622 33.46 5.12 -14.38
N LEU A 623 32.62 4.47 -13.56
CA LEU A 623 31.98 5.09 -12.40
C LEU A 623 33.01 5.60 -11.38
N GLN A 624 33.99 4.77 -11.00
CA GLN A 624 35.05 5.17 -10.06
C GLN A 624 35.86 6.35 -10.58
N LYS A 625 36.11 6.41 -11.89
CA LYS A 625 36.75 7.57 -12.53
C LYS A 625 35.83 8.79 -12.55
N GLY A 626 34.52 8.60 -12.76
CA GLY A 626 33.50 9.65 -12.71
C GLY A 626 33.39 10.32 -11.34
N ILE A 627 33.36 9.52 -10.26
CA ILE A 627 33.35 10.03 -8.88
C ILE A 627 34.62 10.85 -8.58
N LYS A 628 35.77 10.43 -9.11
CA LYS A 628 37.04 11.16 -8.98
C LYS A 628 37.16 12.37 -9.92
N GLY A 629 36.14 12.67 -10.73
CA GLY A 629 36.15 13.78 -11.68
C GLY A 629 37.05 13.57 -12.92
N LEU A 630 37.50 12.34 -13.17
CA LEU A 630 38.39 12.00 -14.31
C LEU A 630 37.62 11.66 -15.59
N VAL A 631 36.32 11.37 -15.49
CA VAL A 631 35.41 11.05 -16.60
C VAL A 631 34.12 11.83 -16.40
N VAL A 632 33.49 12.29 -17.49
CA VAL A 632 32.19 12.99 -17.43
C VAL A 632 31.10 12.01 -16.99
N MET A 633 30.29 12.41 -16.01
CA MET A 633 29.15 11.63 -15.55
C MET A 633 28.07 11.63 -16.64
N SER A 634 27.87 10.51 -17.32
CA SER A 634 26.78 10.32 -18.28
C SER A 634 25.49 9.90 -17.58
N SER A 635 24.35 9.97 -18.28
CA SER A 635 23.05 9.47 -17.77
C SER A 635 23.15 8.02 -17.26
N ASP A 636 23.90 7.18 -17.98
CA ASP A 636 24.08 5.77 -17.63
C ASP A 636 24.94 5.61 -16.37
N LEU A 637 25.99 6.41 -16.20
CA LEU A 637 26.81 6.40 -14.99
C LEU A 637 26.05 6.96 -13.78
N GLU A 638 25.21 7.97 -13.98
CA GLU A 638 24.30 8.47 -12.92
C GLU A 638 23.29 7.41 -12.49
N GLU A 639 22.73 6.66 -13.44
CA GLU A 639 21.84 5.54 -13.12
C GLU A 639 22.58 4.48 -12.29
N ILE A 640 23.78 4.07 -12.73
CA ILE A 640 24.59 3.07 -12.01
C ILE A 640 24.96 3.59 -10.61
N PHE A 641 25.34 4.87 -10.49
CA PHE A 641 25.64 5.51 -9.20
C PHE A 641 24.44 5.40 -8.25
N ARG A 642 23.25 5.80 -8.72
CA ARG A 642 22.00 5.73 -7.93
C ARG A 642 21.65 4.29 -7.56
N CYS A 643 21.76 3.36 -8.51
CA CYS A 643 21.49 1.95 -8.27
C CYS A 643 22.43 1.37 -7.20
N ILE A 644 23.73 1.63 -7.28
CA ILE A 644 24.70 1.14 -6.29
C ILE A 644 24.45 1.77 -4.92
N LEU A 645 24.15 3.08 -4.87
CA LEU A 645 23.78 3.76 -3.63
C LEU A 645 22.53 3.12 -2.98
N ASP A 646 21.53 2.76 -3.78
CA ASP A 646 20.31 2.09 -3.34
C ASP A 646 20.49 0.57 -3.09
N ALA A 647 21.71 0.04 -3.21
CA ALA A 647 22.01 -1.40 -3.18
C ALA A 647 21.18 -2.23 -4.18
N ARG A 648 20.86 -1.66 -5.34
CA ARG A 648 20.15 -2.28 -6.47
C ARG A 648 21.10 -2.58 -7.63
N VAL A 649 20.73 -3.57 -8.44
CA VAL A 649 21.48 -3.95 -9.64
C VAL A 649 21.11 -2.99 -10.78
N PRO A 650 22.08 -2.32 -11.43
CA PRO A 650 21.83 -1.47 -12.60
C PRO A 650 21.14 -2.21 -13.75
N THR A 651 20.28 -1.51 -14.50
CA THR A 651 19.46 -2.12 -15.57
C THR A 651 20.30 -2.78 -16.67
N GLN A 652 21.45 -2.19 -17.00
CA GLN A 652 22.37 -2.73 -18.00
C GLN A 652 22.89 -4.13 -17.65
N TRP A 653 23.02 -4.45 -16.35
CA TRP A 653 23.53 -5.74 -15.89
C TRP A 653 22.42 -6.81 -15.85
N GLN A 654 21.15 -6.40 -15.81
CA GLN A 654 19.99 -7.29 -15.76
C GLN A 654 19.56 -7.82 -17.13
N LYS A 655 20.20 -7.37 -18.23
CA LYS A 655 19.83 -7.78 -19.59
C LYS A 655 20.01 -9.28 -19.85
N MET A 656 20.96 -9.92 -19.17
CA MET A 656 21.29 -11.33 -19.40
C MET A 656 20.37 -12.30 -18.66
N TYR A 657 19.90 -11.91 -17.48
CA TYR A 657 18.89 -12.65 -16.73
C TYR A 657 18.14 -11.71 -15.77
N PRO A 658 16.82 -11.84 -15.66
CA PRO A 658 16.03 -11.03 -14.76
C PRO A 658 16.32 -11.42 -13.30
N SER A 659 16.54 -10.45 -12.43
CA SER A 659 16.73 -10.67 -11.00
C SER A 659 16.21 -9.50 -10.17
N LEU A 660 15.55 -9.81 -9.06
CA LEU A 660 15.11 -8.84 -8.05
C LEU A 660 16.02 -8.86 -6.82
N LYS A 661 17.17 -9.56 -6.88
CA LYS A 661 18.12 -9.63 -5.76
C LYS A 661 18.78 -8.27 -5.54
N PRO A 662 19.00 -7.85 -4.28
CA PRO A 662 19.87 -6.72 -3.97
C PRO A 662 21.29 -6.94 -4.51
N LEU A 663 22.03 -5.86 -4.75
CA LEU A 663 23.33 -5.85 -5.39
C LEU A 663 24.29 -6.92 -4.84
N ALA A 664 24.47 -6.98 -3.52
CA ALA A 664 25.38 -7.95 -2.90
C ALA A 664 24.95 -9.41 -3.10
N ALA A 665 23.65 -9.70 -3.01
CA ALA A 665 23.12 -11.05 -3.22
C ALA A 665 23.17 -11.44 -4.71
N TRP A 666 22.97 -10.48 -5.60
CA TRP A 666 23.10 -10.65 -7.04
C TRP A 666 24.55 -10.93 -7.46
N THR A 667 25.53 -10.21 -6.89
CA THR A 667 26.96 -10.45 -7.19
C THR A 667 27.38 -11.86 -6.79
N ARG A 668 26.97 -12.35 -5.60
CA ARG A 668 27.22 -13.74 -5.18
C ARG A 668 26.54 -14.77 -6.11
N ASP A 669 25.32 -14.49 -6.54
CA ASP A 669 24.58 -15.33 -7.50
C ASP A 669 25.31 -15.39 -8.85
N LEU A 670 25.84 -14.25 -9.33
CA LEU A 670 26.65 -14.17 -10.54
C LEU A 670 27.93 -15.02 -10.45
N VAL A 671 28.65 -14.93 -9.33
CA VAL A 671 29.85 -15.74 -9.08
C VAL A 671 29.52 -17.24 -9.18
N GLN A 672 28.46 -17.70 -8.51
CA GLN A 672 28.05 -19.11 -8.52
C GLN A 672 27.65 -19.60 -9.93
N ARG A 673 26.98 -18.75 -10.73
CA ARG A 673 26.62 -19.05 -12.12
C ARG A 673 27.84 -19.31 -12.98
N ILE A 674 28.84 -18.44 -12.85
CA ILE A 674 30.08 -18.52 -13.63
C ILE A 674 30.90 -19.71 -13.16
N GLU A 675 30.98 -19.96 -11.85
CA GLU A 675 31.69 -21.11 -11.29
C GLU A 675 31.12 -22.45 -11.78
N GLN A 676 29.79 -22.57 -11.90
CA GLN A 676 29.16 -23.75 -12.49
C GLN A 676 29.62 -23.99 -13.94
N LEU A 677 29.64 -22.94 -14.77
CA LEU A 677 30.05 -23.04 -16.18
C LEU A 677 31.55 -23.29 -16.30
N ALA A 678 32.36 -22.68 -15.45
CA ALA A 678 33.81 -22.89 -15.38
C ALA A 678 34.13 -24.36 -15.05
N LYS A 679 33.50 -24.91 -14.01
CA LYS A 679 33.64 -26.34 -13.64
C LYS A 679 33.24 -27.28 -14.78
N TRP A 680 32.18 -26.96 -15.51
CA TRP A 680 31.77 -27.75 -16.67
C TRP A 680 32.78 -27.63 -17.83
N SER A 681 33.32 -26.43 -18.07
CA SER A 681 34.32 -26.22 -19.12
C SER A 681 35.64 -26.97 -18.84
N GLU A 682 36.05 -27.08 -17.57
CA GLU A 682 37.28 -27.76 -17.15
C GLU A 682 37.15 -29.29 -17.16
N SER A 683 35.99 -29.83 -16.75
CA SER A 683 35.79 -31.28 -16.62
C SER A 683 35.57 -31.98 -17.97
N ALA A 684 35.29 -31.23 -19.04
CA ALA A 684 34.89 -31.71 -20.36
C ALA A 684 33.64 -32.62 -20.38
N HIS A 685 32.96 -32.78 -19.24
CA HIS A 685 31.80 -33.65 -19.09
C HIS A 685 30.63 -32.90 -18.46
N PRO A 686 29.38 -33.09 -18.95
CA PRO A 686 28.20 -32.47 -18.36
C PRO A 686 28.03 -32.86 -16.89
N PRO A 687 27.73 -31.90 -15.99
CA PRO A 687 27.48 -32.21 -14.59
C PRO A 687 26.22 -33.07 -14.43
N MET A 688 26.20 -33.95 -13.42
CA MET A 688 25.02 -34.77 -13.10
C MET A 688 23.84 -33.92 -12.61
N ILE A 689 24.12 -32.76 -12.03
CA ILE A 689 23.13 -31.81 -11.49
C ILE A 689 23.31 -30.48 -12.20
N PHE A 690 22.26 -30.03 -12.88
CA PHE A 690 22.22 -28.72 -13.53
C PHE A 690 21.39 -27.75 -12.72
N TRP A 691 21.98 -26.63 -12.31
CA TRP A 691 21.22 -25.52 -11.75
C TRP A 691 20.57 -24.73 -12.88
N MET A 692 19.31 -25.08 -13.17
CA MET A 692 18.55 -24.57 -14.33
C MET A 692 18.45 -23.05 -14.38
N SER A 693 18.25 -22.39 -13.24
CA SER A 693 18.18 -20.93 -13.21
C SER A 693 19.54 -20.26 -13.37
N GLY A 694 20.64 -21.03 -13.36
CA GLY A 694 22.00 -20.55 -13.57
C GLY A 694 22.32 -20.21 -15.03
N PHE A 695 21.54 -20.72 -15.98
CA PHE A 695 21.66 -20.39 -17.41
C PHE A 695 21.04 -19.04 -17.73
N SER A 696 21.66 -18.27 -18.63
CA SER A 696 21.07 -17.05 -19.19
C SER A 696 19.86 -17.36 -20.08
N PHE A 697 19.85 -18.53 -20.74
CA PHE A 697 18.73 -18.97 -21.56
C PHE A 697 18.37 -20.44 -21.32
N PRO A 698 17.63 -20.74 -20.23
CA PRO A 698 17.28 -22.10 -19.83
C PRO A 698 16.50 -22.89 -20.90
N THR A 699 15.73 -22.21 -21.75
CA THR A 699 14.99 -22.84 -22.86
C THR A 699 15.93 -23.46 -23.89
N GLY A 700 17.06 -22.82 -24.19
CA GLY A 700 18.07 -23.39 -25.10
C GLY A 700 18.68 -24.66 -24.53
N PHE A 701 18.93 -24.69 -23.22
CA PHE A 701 19.37 -25.90 -22.53
C PHE A 701 18.32 -27.02 -22.61
N LEU A 702 17.03 -26.72 -22.38
CA LEU A 702 15.96 -27.72 -22.47
C LEU A 702 15.86 -28.30 -23.89
N THR A 703 15.93 -27.46 -24.92
CA THR A 703 15.96 -27.92 -26.32
C THR A 703 17.19 -28.76 -26.61
N GLY A 704 18.38 -28.34 -26.16
CA GLY A 704 19.64 -29.07 -26.35
C GLY A 704 19.75 -30.37 -25.56
N LYS A 705 18.87 -30.60 -24.57
CA LYS A 705 18.75 -31.89 -23.87
C LYS A 705 17.75 -32.84 -24.54
N SER A 706 16.75 -32.29 -25.22
CA SER A 706 15.70 -33.08 -25.89
C SER A 706 16.09 -33.58 -27.29
N GLY A 707 17.07 -32.94 -27.93
CA GLY A 707 17.72 -33.42 -29.16
C GLY A 707 19.03 -34.11 -28.83
#